data_AF-A0AAN6UNN3-F1
#
_entry.id   AF-A0AAN6UNN3-F1
#
_cell.length_a   1.000
_cell.length_b   1.000
_cell.length_c   1.000
_cell.angle_alpha   90.00
_cell.angle_beta   90.00
_cell.angle_gamma   90.00
#
_symmetry.space_group_name_H-M   'P 1'
#
loop_
_entity.id
_entity.type
_entity.pdbx_description
1 polymer ?
#
loop_
_entity_poly.entity_id
_entity_poly.type
_entity_poly.pdbx_seq_one_letter_code
_entity_poly.pdbx_strand_id
1 'polypeptide(L)'
;MNPPASQCCRALQRPIIPRRDAVWVTDSLLANAFERYCVVSRAWNRKVSHVPGPLESQRRLGRRRMGDAGTFHSPPTPPGWAFSMPLDLSQWIWEPPSLGQPAEQNQLPRDDARASKLSLSTVLSQYMRMNEALAEASDDAGLPPAPATLDQSSFATDMDAFRWAATYATPAVLAAYAENICPKFQHTISLGEMAPENVLAISSEIWTALESRGLFVDAMLAMPAAGLHRVSEGILCVLDSFFAAWVRTPRGPNAAQITKLLDSNMSGEPDGQGKAMRSGLTGSLRHARAITQALQGVTPDEPKGLLDAANRLVLDHATASATGASGLRYTWLCVLAQLPRVNQDYMFDAAVALSDPALKMEPLPSLELSSLLLTHWKSRGYLSPRLYSSYQRYCQGRDDTALSSLLRAIVHRGRRFERRGLYMSSWRLLAKLGRMDDVFQSLRVAAETDTMRVRMLEELAATSDNHHVAIRLHDLWARRLKKAQGDELQFNPSVFLKYVDRIVLDPQIPPKAIWRILEIKQFENSQTALREKTDRHRGAYGELRASIVERASAAFATAPHLPNRVALRHVAQSFYFIRAVRGHVPSTVIRDLYHVVTKDLVERKPGRTRRLLWFLSIVQTHYGQQVAWNCRLVLRTWRSRLTRVWISMGFNRTE
;
A
#
# COMPACT_ATOMS: atom_id res chain seq x y z
N MET A 1 53.02 -48.91 -11.27
CA MET A 1 51.59 -48.55 -11.16
C MET A 1 51.49 -47.03 -11.13
N ASN A 2 50.97 -46.40 -12.19
CA ASN A 2 50.85 -44.94 -12.27
C ASN A 2 49.52 -44.47 -11.65
N PRO A 3 49.50 -43.35 -10.91
CA PRO A 3 48.29 -42.85 -10.27
C PRO A 3 47.27 -42.37 -11.32
N PRO A 4 45.96 -42.48 -11.05
CA PRO A 4 44.94 -42.06 -12.00
C PRO A 4 44.94 -40.54 -12.15
N ALA A 5 44.95 -40.06 -13.39
CA ALA A 5 44.85 -38.64 -13.71
C ALA A 5 43.53 -38.04 -13.20
N SER A 6 43.62 -36.79 -12.72
CA SER A 6 42.49 -36.02 -12.17
C SER A 6 41.34 -35.86 -13.19
N GLN A 7 40.11 -35.80 -12.68
CA GLN A 7 38.87 -35.77 -13.49
C GLN A 7 38.80 -34.64 -14.53
N CYS A 8 39.53 -33.53 -14.33
CA CYS A 8 39.57 -32.42 -15.29
C CYS A 8 40.24 -32.79 -16.63
N CYS A 9 41.24 -33.67 -16.62
CA CYS A 9 41.94 -34.04 -17.86
C CYS A 9 41.09 -34.94 -18.78
N ARG A 10 40.15 -35.71 -18.21
CA ARG A 10 39.23 -36.55 -18.99
C ARG A 10 38.15 -35.76 -19.73
N ALA A 11 37.83 -34.54 -19.30
CA ALA A 11 36.83 -33.70 -19.96
C ALA A 11 37.35 -33.10 -21.27
N LEU A 12 38.66 -32.83 -21.36
CA LEU A 12 39.31 -32.26 -22.56
C LEU A 12 39.60 -33.29 -23.66
N GLN A 13 39.56 -34.59 -23.34
CA GLN A 13 39.85 -35.67 -24.30
C GLN A 13 38.60 -36.27 -24.95
N ARG A 14 37.41 -35.72 -24.69
CA ARG A 14 36.19 -36.18 -25.36
C ARG A 14 36.13 -35.57 -26.78
N PRO A 15 36.08 -36.38 -27.84
CA PRO A 15 35.85 -35.87 -29.19
C PRO A 15 34.47 -35.20 -29.22
N ILE A 16 34.45 -33.90 -29.49
CA ILE A 16 33.23 -33.12 -29.65
C ILE A 16 32.63 -33.53 -30.99
N ILE A 17 31.56 -34.32 -30.99
CA ILE A 17 30.79 -34.62 -32.21
C ILE A 17 29.98 -33.35 -32.54
N PRO A 18 30.23 -32.67 -33.67
CA PRO A 18 29.48 -31.47 -34.03
C PRO A 18 28.04 -31.86 -34.35
N ARG A 19 27.08 -31.30 -33.61
CA ARG A 19 25.66 -31.32 -34.02
C ARG A 19 25.50 -30.48 -35.28
N ARG A 20 24.59 -30.90 -36.19
CA ARG A 20 24.37 -30.28 -37.51
C ARG A 20 23.91 -28.80 -37.46
N ASP A 21 23.62 -28.27 -36.28
CA ASP A 21 23.26 -26.85 -36.04
C ASP A 21 24.33 -26.09 -35.25
N ALA A 22 25.60 -26.46 -35.39
CA ALA A 22 26.70 -25.72 -34.77
C ALA A 22 27.03 -24.46 -35.61
N VAL A 23 26.69 -23.30 -35.07
CA VAL A 23 27.14 -22.01 -35.62
C VAL A 23 28.64 -21.88 -35.36
N TRP A 24 29.44 -21.92 -36.43
CA TRP A 24 30.88 -21.68 -36.36
C TRP A 24 31.12 -20.20 -36.04
N VAL A 25 31.60 -19.93 -34.83
CA VAL A 25 32.07 -18.60 -34.45
C VAL A 25 33.54 -18.50 -34.85
N THR A 26 33.88 -17.57 -35.73
CA THR A 26 35.28 -17.33 -36.10
C THR A 26 36.03 -16.72 -34.93
N ASP A 27 37.33 -17.02 -34.81
CA ASP A 27 38.19 -16.45 -33.76
C ASP A 27 38.18 -14.92 -33.78
N SER A 28 38.01 -14.31 -34.95
CA SER A 28 37.87 -12.85 -35.12
C SER A 28 36.59 -12.31 -34.47
N LEU A 29 35.46 -13.02 -34.57
CA LEU A 29 34.19 -12.61 -33.98
C LEU A 29 34.22 -12.81 -32.46
N LEU A 30 34.88 -13.88 -32.00
CA LEU A 30 35.09 -14.15 -30.59
C LEU A 30 36.05 -13.13 -29.95
N ALA A 31 37.13 -12.77 -30.64
CA ALA A 31 38.06 -11.73 -30.22
C ALA A 31 37.37 -10.36 -30.15
N ASN A 32 36.57 -9.99 -31.15
CA ASN A 32 35.82 -8.72 -31.16
C ASN A 32 34.74 -8.69 -30.05
N ALA A 33 34.04 -9.80 -29.82
CA ALA A 33 33.10 -9.92 -28.71
C ALA A 33 33.80 -9.82 -27.34
N PHE A 34 34.99 -10.40 -27.22
CA PHE A 34 35.81 -10.32 -26.01
C PHE A 34 36.36 -8.91 -25.78
N GLU A 35 36.82 -8.22 -26.82
CA GLU A 35 37.24 -6.81 -26.74
C GLU A 35 36.07 -5.92 -26.33
N ARG A 36 34.89 -6.07 -26.94
CA ARG A 36 33.69 -5.34 -26.53
C ARG A 36 33.31 -5.64 -25.10
N TYR A 37 33.41 -6.90 -24.68
CA TYR A 37 33.20 -7.28 -23.28
C TYR A 37 34.19 -6.54 -22.38
N CYS A 38 35.48 -6.56 -22.69
CA CYS A 38 36.52 -5.84 -21.94
C CYS A 38 36.32 -4.31 -21.90
N VAL A 39 35.83 -3.71 -22.99
CA VAL A 39 35.55 -2.27 -23.08
C VAL A 39 34.30 -1.87 -22.28
N VAL A 40 33.25 -2.69 -22.33
CA VAL A 40 32.00 -2.46 -21.57
C VAL A 40 32.19 -2.80 -20.08
N SER A 41 32.98 -3.82 -19.78
CA SER A 41 33.41 -4.13 -18.43
C SER A 41 34.61 -3.25 -18.07
N ARG A 42 34.38 -1.97 -17.73
CA ARG A 42 35.35 -1.18 -16.96
C ARG A 42 35.57 -1.84 -15.59
N ALA A 43 36.37 -2.91 -15.57
CA ALA A 43 36.77 -3.67 -14.41
C ALA A 43 38.01 -3.01 -13.81
N TRP A 44 37.86 -1.77 -13.34
CA TRP A 44 38.74 -1.29 -12.29
C TRP A 44 38.31 -1.99 -11.00
N ASN A 45 39.21 -2.78 -10.41
CA ASN A 45 39.06 -3.58 -9.20
C ASN A 45 38.36 -4.95 -9.35
N ARG A 46 39.02 -5.91 -10.01
CA ARG A 46 38.97 -7.30 -9.54
C ARG A 46 40.37 -7.80 -9.20
N LYS A 47 40.59 -7.94 -7.89
CA LYS A 47 41.63 -8.74 -7.28
C LYS A 47 41.55 -10.15 -7.87
N VAL A 48 42.58 -10.52 -8.63
CA VAL A 48 42.80 -11.88 -9.14
C VAL A 48 43.03 -12.82 -7.95
N SER A 49 42.37 -13.99 -8.01
CA SER A 49 42.52 -15.21 -7.20
C SER A 49 42.97 -15.09 -5.73
N HIS A 50 42.10 -15.54 -4.82
CA HIS A 50 42.37 -15.73 -3.39
C HIS A 50 43.26 -16.94 -3.04
N VAL A 51 44.11 -17.40 -3.96
CA VAL A 51 45.15 -18.38 -3.64
C VAL A 51 46.44 -17.59 -3.42
N PRO A 52 46.97 -17.50 -2.19
CA PRO A 52 48.26 -16.86 -1.97
C PRO A 52 49.29 -17.59 -2.82
N GLY A 53 49.97 -16.87 -3.71
CA GLY A 53 51.02 -17.43 -4.53
C GLY A 53 52.10 -18.08 -3.65
N PRO A 54 52.93 -18.97 -4.22
CA PRO A 54 53.93 -19.75 -3.47
C PRO A 54 54.79 -18.88 -2.53
N LEU A 55 55.14 -17.67 -2.97
CA LEU A 55 55.94 -16.70 -2.20
C LEU A 55 55.21 -16.10 -0.99
N GLU A 56 53.90 -15.87 -1.08
CA GLU A 56 53.09 -15.35 0.04
C GLU A 56 52.86 -16.45 1.10
N SER A 57 52.80 -17.71 0.67
CA SER A 57 52.77 -18.85 1.60
C SER A 57 54.07 -18.94 2.42
N GLN A 58 55.23 -18.72 1.79
CA GLN A 58 56.53 -18.73 2.44
C GLN A 58 56.72 -17.54 3.39
N ARG A 59 56.27 -16.33 3.01
CA ARG A 59 56.26 -15.17 3.92
C ARG A 59 55.43 -15.42 5.18
N ARG A 60 54.27 -16.06 5.05
CA ARG A 60 53.41 -16.42 6.19
C ARG A 60 54.01 -17.52 7.06
N LEU A 61 54.72 -18.48 6.46
CA LEU A 61 55.45 -19.52 7.18
C LEU A 61 56.64 -18.92 7.96
N GLY A 62 57.35 -17.94 7.38
CA GLY A 62 58.40 -17.18 8.06
C GLY A 62 57.88 -16.37 9.26
N ARG A 63 56.71 -15.72 9.14
CA ARG A 63 56.10 -15.00 10.29
C ARG A 63 55.66 -15.92 11.42
N ARG A 64 55.20 -17.14 11.12
CA ARG A 64 54.86 -18.13 12.16
C ARG A 64 56.10 -18.62 12.91
N ARG A 65 57.19 -18.89 12.18
CA ARG A 65 58.47 -19.29 12.80
C ARG A 65 59.08 -18.20 13.69
N MET A 66 58.90 -16.91 13.36
CA MET A 66 59.34 -15.83 14.26
C MET A 66 58.43 -15.63 15.48
N GLY A 67 57.14 -15.94 15.38
CA GLY A 67 56.23 -15.94 16.53
C GLY A 67 56.57 -17.03 17.56
N ASP A 68 56.97 -18.22 17.08
CA ASP A 68 57.34 -19.35 17.94
C ASP A 68 58.72 -19.19 18.59
N ALA A 69 59.60 -18.34 18.05
CA ALA A 69 60.92 -18.06 18.61
C ALA A 69 60.87 -17.13 19.84
N GLY A 70 59.81 -16.33 20.00
CA GLY A 70 59.63 -15.44 21.16
C GLY A 70 59.10 -16.14 22.41
N THR A 71 58.65 -17.39 22.29
CA THR A 71 57.99 -18.13 23.38
C THR A 71 58.93 -18.83 24.36
N PHE A 72 60.26 -18.81 24.13
CA PHE A 72 61.23 -19.50 24.99
C PHE A 72 61.67 -18.71 26.24
N HIS A 73 61.26 -17.45 26.41
CA HIS A 73 61.66 -16.62 27.56
C HIS A 73 60.51 -16.09 28.43
N SER A 74 59.30 -16.62 28.28
CA SER A 74 58.21 -16.37 29.23
C SER A 74 57.92 -17.66 30.01
N PRO A 75 57.96 -17.65 31.35
CA PRO A 75 57.55 -18.82 32.11
C PRO A 75 56.10 -19.17 31.74
N PRO A 76 55.75 -20.46 31.60
CA PRO A 76 54.43 -20.86 31.17
C PRO A 76 53.40 -20.36 32.18
N THR A 77 52.56 -19.43 31.76
CA THR A 77 51.38 -19.03 32.53
C THR A 77 50.57 -20.29 32.80
N PRO A 78 50.35 -20.68 34.06
CA PRO A 78 49.67 -21.92 34.36
C PRO A 78 48.21 -21.83 33.88
N PRO A 79 47.66 -22.93 33.33
CA PRO A 79 46.28 -22.95 32.88
C PRO A 79 45.33 -22.66 34.05
N GLY A 80 44.22 -21.95 33.78
CA GLY A 80 43.39 -21.29 34.80
C GLY A 80 42.77 -22.17 35.89
N TRP A 81 42.96 -23.50 35.86
CA TRP A 81 42.58 -24.43 36.93
C TRP A 81 43.66 -24.58 38.03
N ALA A 82 44.87 -24.06 37.82
CA ALA A 82 45.98 -24.16 38.76
C ALA A 82 46.00 -23.07 39.86
N PHE A 83 45.04 -22.15 39.85
CA PHE A 83 44.87 -21.17 40.93
C PHE A 83 43.92 -21.75 41.98
N SER A 84 44.46 -22.12 43.15
CA SER A 84 43.72 -22.71 44.27
C SER A 84 42.81 -21.72 45.00
N MET A 85 42.91 -20.42 44.69
CA MET A 85 42.00 -19.37 45.15
C MET A 85 41.58 -18.50 43.95
N PRO A 86 40.27 -18.24 43.75
CA PRO A 86 39.83 -17.32 42.71
C PRO A 86 40.37 -15.92 43.01
N LEU A 87 41.12 -15.36 42.06
CA LEU A 87 41.56 -13.96 42.12
C LEU A 87 40.33 -13.05 42.23
N ASP A 88 40.26 -12.30 43.32
CA ASP A 88 39.21 -11.33 43.58
C ASP A 88 39.39 -10.11 42.68
N LEU A 89 38.77 -10.17 41.50
CA LEU A 89 38.79 -9.09 40.51
C LEU A 89 37.96 -7.87 40.95
N SER A 90 37.27 -7.92 42.10
CA SER A 90 36.51 -6.76 42.62
C SER A 90 37.41 -5.63 43.11
N GLN A 91 38.71 -5.90 43.32
CA GLN A 91 39.70 -4.90 43.75
C GLN A 91 40.39 -4.21 42.57
N TRP A 92 40.12 -4.65 41.34
CA TRP A 92 40.67 -4.05 40.13
C TRP A 92 39.75 -2.95 39.60
N ILE A 93 39.96 -1.72 40.10
CA ILE A 93 39.27 -0.53 39.61
C ILE A 93 40.16 0.12 38.55
N TRP A 94 39.70 0.08 37.30
CA TRP A 94 40.35 0.83 36.22
C TRP A 94 39.87 2.28 36.26
N GLU A 95 40.80 3.23 36.43
CA GLU A 95 40.50 4.67 36.33
C GLU A 95 40.93 5.22 34.95
N PRO A 96 40.03 5.89 34.21
CA PRO A 96 40.39 6.61 33.00
C PRO A 96 41.18 7.88 33.32
N PRO A 97 42.11 8.32 32.44
CA PRO A 97 42.74 9.62 32.57
C PRO A 97 41.69 10.74 32.46
N SER A 98 41.63 11.57 33.52
CA SER A 98 40.68 12.66 33.72
C SER A 98 40.91 13.82 32.74
N LEU A 99 39.88 14.14 31.95
CA LEU A 99 39.82 15.37 31.14
C LEU A 99 39.29 16.52 32.00
N GLY A 100 40.02 17.64 31.96
CA GLY A 100 39.77 18.87 32.70
C GLY A 100 38.42 19.53 32.38
N GLN A 101 38.06 20.40 33.31
CA GLN A 101 36.76 21.02 33.57
C GLN A 101 36.14 21.85 32.42
N PRO A 102 34.80 22.00 32.40
CA PRO A 102 34.10 22.99 31.58
C PRO A 102 34.07 24.37 32.27
N ALA A 103 34.27 25.42 31.49
CA ALA A 103 34.04 26.80 31.91
C ALA A 103 32.53 27.13 31.89
N GLU A 104 32.08 27.68 33.03
CA GLU A 104 31.20 28.84 33.24
C GLU A 104 30.93 29.70 31.99
N GLN A 105 29.86 30.49 31.82
CA GLN A 105 28.70 30.96 32.57
C GLN A 105 27.90 31.78 31.52
N ASN A 106 26.58 31.87 31.63
CA ASN A 106 25.91 33.17 31.78
C ASN A 106 24.38 33.02 31.82
N GLN A 107 23.85 33.57 32.91
CA GLN A 107 22.45 33.71 33.23
C GLN A 107 21.89 35.02 32.62
N LEU A 108 20.62 34.95 32.19
CA LEU A 108 19.45 35.82 32.46
C LEU A 108 19.59 37.37 32.41
N PRO A 109 18.55 38.11 31.97
CA PRO A 109 17.43 38.39 32.87
C PRO A 109 16.02 38.35 32.28
N ARG A 110 15.10 38.46 33.24
CA ARG A 110 13.66 38.21 33.30
C ARG A 110 12.86 39.52 33.05
N ASP A 111 11.54 39.39 33.19
CA ASP A 111 10.50 40.42 33.40
C ASP A 111 9.68 40.77 32.13
N ASP A 112 8.36 40.97 32.14
CA ASP A 112 7.28 40.59 33.05
C ASP A 112 5.92 40.79 32.30
N ALA A 113 4.88 40.12 32.80
CA ALA A 113 3.45 40.46 32.73
C ALA A 113 2.79 41.07 31.45
N ARG A 114 1.77 40.37 30.92
CA ARG A 114 0.35 40.80 31.00
C ARG A 114 -0.61 39.81 30.33
N ALA A 115 -1.47 39.23 31.15
CA ALA A 115 -2.70 38.58 30.72
C ALA A 115 -3.72 39.65 30.30
N SER A 116 -4.43 39.44 29.19
CA SER A 116 -5.70 40.09 28.93
C SER A 116 -6.60 39.17 28.12
N LYS A 117 -7.70 38.84 28.77
CA LYS A 117 -8.87 38.09 28.32
C LYS A 117 -9.44 38.77 27.07
N LEU A 118 -9.64 38.01 25.99
CA LEU A 118 -10.48 38.45 24.88
C LEU A 118 -11.86 37.82 25.06
N SER A 119 -12.83 38.71 25.24
CA SER A 119 -14.23 38.44 25.51
C SER A 119 -14.95 37.86 24.29
N LEU A 120 -15.69 36.78 24.51
CA LEU A 120 -16.63 36.17 23.55
C LEU A 120 -17.89 37.02 23.28
N SER A 121 -17.93 38.28 23.76
CA SER A 121 -19.04 39.22 23.54
C SER A 121 -18.88 40.13 22.32
N THR A 122 -17.72 40.11 21.63
CA THR A 122 -17.46 40.98 20.47
C THR A 122 -17.66 40.28 19.12
N VAL A 123 -17.83 38.95 19.11
CA VAL A 123 -18.05 38.16 17.87
C VAL A 123 -19.56 37.94 17.61
N LEU A 124 -20.40 38.00 18.64
CA LEU A 124 -21.85 37.79 18.52
C LEU A 124 -22.65 39.05 18.15
N SER A 125 -22.04 40.24 18.24
CA SER A 125 -22.68 41.51 17.85
C SER A 125 -22.51 41.86 16.36
N GLN A 126 -21.75 41.06 15.61
CA GLN A 126 -21.51 41.29 14.18
C GLN A 126 -22.34 40.36 13.26
N TYR A 127 -23.05 39.39 13.83
CA TYR A 127 -23.88 38.43 13.07
C TYR A 127 -25.40 38.74 13.09
N MET A 128 -25.85 39.73 13.88
CA MET A 128 -27.24 40.19 13.90
C MET A 128 -27.47 41.54 13.20
N ARG A 129 -26.50 42.01 12.40
CA ARG A 129 -26.61 43.25 11.60
C ARG A 129 -26.62 43.04 10.09
N MET A 130 -26.80 41.80 9.62
CA MET A 130 -26.81 41.45 8.19
C MET A 130 -28.15 40.89 7.67
N ASN A 131 -29.24 41.01 8.43
CA ASN A 131 -30.57 40.51 8.03
C ASN A 131 -31.65 41.61 7.91
N GLU A 132 -31.26 42.87 7.70
CA GLU A 132 -32.23 43.97 7.62
C GLU A 132 -31.93 44.99 6.51
N ALA A 133 -31.48 44.50 5.36
CA ALA A 133 -31.39 45.32 4.15
C ALA A 133 -31.49 44.44 2.90
N LEU A 134 -32.72 44.08 2.53
CA LEU A 134 -33.12 43.67 1.17
C LEU A 134 -34.66 43.61 1.10
N ALA A 135 -35.29 44.76 1.31
CA ALA A 135 -36.65 45.04 0.88
C ALA A 135 -36.64 46.49 0.40
N GLU A 136 -36.46 46.68 -0.91
CA GLU A 136 -36.89 47.85 -1.69
C GLU A 136 -36.20 47.80 -3.07
N ALA A 137 -37.00 47.60 -4.11
CA ALA A 137 -36.98 48.37 -5.37
C ALA A 137 -37.73 47.59 -6.46
N SER A 138 -38.97 48.03 -6.68
CA SER A 138 -39.75 47.84 -7.91
C SER A 138 -39.21 48.80 -8.97
N ASP A 139 -39.01 48.34 -10.21
CA ASP A 139 -39.76 48.82 -11.38
C ASP A 139 -39.21 48.32 -12.73
N ASP A 140 -40.16 47.84 -13.54
CA ASP A 140 -40.39 48.04 -14.97
C ASP A 140 -39.42 47.50 -16.05
N ALA A 141 -39.90 46.48 -16.79
CA ALA A 141 -39.83 46.39 -18.26
C ALA A 141 -40.59 45.13 -18.76
N GLY A 142 -41.58 45.32 -19.64
CA GLY A 142 -42.56 44.32 -20.07
C GLY A 142 -42.03 43.15 -20.93
N LEU A 143 -42.59 41.96 -20.67
CA LEU A 143 -42.58 40.71 -21.46
C LEU A 143 -43.81 39.84 -21.03
N PRO A 144 -44.25 38.83 -21.81
CA PRO A 144 -45.64 38.42 -22.04
C PRO A 144 -46.23 37.56 -20.89
N PRO A 145 -47.54 37.21 -20.89
CA PRO A 145 -48.27 36.95 -19.66
C PRO A 145 -47.67 35.77 -18.89
N ALA A 146 -47.18 36.06 -17.69
CA ALA A 146 -46.96 35.07 -16.66
C ALA A 146 -48.30 34.40 -16.31
N PRO A 147 -48.29 33.10 -15.95
CA PRO A 147 -49.50 32.38 -15.61
C PRO A 147 -50.15 33.04 -14.39
N ALA A 148 -51.43 33.36 -14.56
CA ALA A 148 -52.30 33.87 -13.52
C ALA A 148 -52.27 32.94 -12.30
N THR A 149 -52.33 33.57 -11.11
CA THR A 149 -52.86 33.08 -9.83
C THR A 149 -53.12 31.57 -9.71
N LEU A 150 -52.53 30.95 -8.67
CA LEU A 150 -52.78 29.61 -8.13
C LEU A 150 -54.28 29.33 -7.91
N ASP A 151 -55.01 29.14 -9.01
CA ASP A 151 -56.35 28.60 -9.05
C ASP A 151 -56.26 27.13 -9.45
N GLN A 152 -57.30 26.38 -9.09
CA GLN A 152 -57.44 24.92 -9.11
C GLN A 152 -57.33 24.28 -10.50
N SER A 153 -56.27 24.54 -11.27
CA SER A 153 -56.02 23.82 -12.51
C SER A 153 -55.75 22.35 -12.19
N SER A 154 -56.52 21.48 -12.85
CA SER A 154 -56.37 20.04 -12.70
C SER A 154 -54.98 19.62 -13.18
N PHE A 155 -54.41 18.58 -12.55
CA PHE A 155 -53.11 18.05 -12.93
C PHE A 155 -53.02 17.72 -14.44
N ALA A 156 -54.12 17.25 -15.04
CA ALA A 156 -54.21 16.97 -16.47
C ALA A 156 -54.02 18.23 -17.32
N THR A 157 -54.63 19.35 -16.92
CA THR A 157 -54.51 20.64 -17.62
C THR A 157 -53.07 21.17 -17.57
N ASP A 158 -52.40 21.02 -16.43
CA ASP A 158 -51.00 21.42 -16.30
C ASP A 158 -50.08 20.50 -17.12
N MET A 159 -50.40 19.21 -17.20
CA MET A 159 -49.68 18.25 -18.06
C MET A 159 -49.81 18.59 -19.53
N ASP A 160 -50.99 19.01 -19.99
CA ASP A 160 -51.18 19.43 -21.37
C ASP A 160 -50.43 20.75 -21.66
N ALA A 161 -50.44 21.70 -20.72
CA ALA A 161 -49.64 22.91 -20.82
C ALA A 161 -48.14 22.61 -20.82
N PHE A 162 -47.70 21.64 -20.02
CA PHE A 162 -46.33 21.15 -20.01
C PHE A 162 -45.97 20.47 -21.35
N ARG A 163 -46.83 19.61 -21.91
CA ARG A 163 -46.62 18.95 -23.23
C ARG A 163 -46.49 19.97 -24.35
N TRP A 164 -47.32 21.00 -24.32
CA TRP A 164 -47.23 22.13 -25.25
C TRP A 164 -45.91 22.89 -25.05
N ALA A 165 -45.53 23.17 -23.81
CA ALA A 165 -44.27 23.85 -23.53
C ALA A 165 -43.05 23.03 -23.95
N ALA A 166 -43.12 21.70 -23.78
CA ALA A 166 -42.09 20.76 -24.17
C ALA A 166 -41.80 20.87 -25.67
N THR A 167 -42.84 20.96 -26.48
CA THR A 167 -42.76 21.03 -27.94
C THR A 167 -42.41 22.43 -28.47
N TYR A 168 -42.99 23.48 -27.88
CA TYR A 168 -42.96 24.81 -28.51
C TYR A 168 -42.32 25.93 -27.68
N ALA A 169 -42.21 25.80 -26.36
CA ALA A 169 -41.80 26.92 -25.52
C ALA A 169 -40.28 27.15 -25.49
N THR A 170 -39.83 28.23 -24.87
CA THR A 170 -38.40 28.42 -24.56
C THR A 170 -38.00 27.57 -23.35
N PRO A 171 -36.70 27.26 -23.19
CA PRO A 171 -36.22 26.47 -22.06
C PRO A 171 -36.63 27.01 -20.68
N ALA A 172 -36.62 28.34 -20.51
CA ALA A 172 -37.03 28.99 -19.27
C ALA A 172 -38.53 28.80 -18.97
N VAL A 173 -39.37 28.88 -19.99
CA VAL A 173 -40.82 28.68 -19.83
C VAL A 173 -41.12 27.21 -19.52
N LEU A 174 -40.46 26.26 -20.19
CA LEU A 174 -40.60 24.84 -19.88
C LEU A 174 -40.15 24.51 -18.45
N ALA A 175 -39.08 25.13 -17.95
CA ALA A 175 -38.66 24.99 -16.57
C ALA A 175 -39.73 25.50 -15.58
N ALA A 176 -40.36 26.65 -15.86
CA ALA A 176 -41.45 27.17 -15.02
C ALA A 176 -42.69 26.22 -14.99
N TYR A 177 -43.02 25.60 -16.13
CA TYR A 177 -44.07 24.57 -16.16
C TYR A 177 -43.67 23.31 -15.38
N ALA A 178 -42.40 22.89 -15.46
CA ALA A 178 -41.89 21.78 -14.66
C ALA A 178 -41.95 22.08 -13.15
N GLU A 179 -41.60 23.30 -12.74
CA GLU A 179 -41.68 23.77 -11.36
C GLU A 179 -43.11 23.74 -10.82
N ASN A 180 -44.10 24.07 -11.65
CA ASN A 180 -45.50 24.02 -11.26
C ASN A 180 -46.06 22.58 -11.21
N ILE A 181 -45.63 21.72 -12.15
CA ILE A 181 -46.20 20.39 -12.31
C ILE A 181 -45.63 19.36 -11.33
N CYS A 182 -44.35 19.45 -10.98
CA CYS A 182 -43.69 18.49 -10.10
C CYS A 182 -44.33 18.43 -8.70
N PRO A 183 -44.64 19.55 -8.02
CA PRO A 183 -45.35 19.55 -6.74
C PRO A 183 -46.76 18.96 -6.84
N LYS A 184 -47.50 19.26 -7.92
CA LYS A 184 -48.85 18.73 -8.15
C LYS A 184 -48.81 17.23 -8.42
N PHE A 185 -47.89 16.76 -9.27
CA PHE A 185 -47.65 15.35 -9.51
C PHE A 185 -47.37 14.60 -8.21
N GLN A 186 -46.48 15.14 -7.38
CA GLN A 186 -46.15 14.58 -6.08
C GLN A 186 -47.37 14.55 -5.14
N HIS A 187 -48.19 15.62 -5.14
CA HIS A 187 -49.41 15.68 -4.36
C HIS A 187 -50.40 14.60 -4.78
N THR A 188 -50.66 14.43 -6.08
CA THR A 188 -51.55 13.39 -6.62
C THR A 188 -51.06 11.97 -6.28
N ILE A 189 -49.75 11.72 -6.33
CA ILE A 189 -49.15 10.45 -5.88
C ILE A 189 -49.40 10.24 -4.37
N SER A 190 -49.18 11.27 -3.56
CA SER A 190 -49.30 11.18 -2.11
C SER A 190 -50.73 10.92 -1.62
N LEU A 191 -51.73 11.35 -2.40
CA LEU A 191 -53.15 11.10 -2.15
C LEU A 191 -53.61 9.73 -2.68
N GLY A 192 -52.76 8.99 -3.42
CA GLY A 192 -53.13 7.72 -4.04
C GLY A 192 -54.13 7.87 -5.20
N GLU A 193 -54.28 9.08 -5.73
CA GLU A 193 -55.22 9.40 -6.82
C GLU A 193 -54.71 8.93 -8.19
N MET A 194 -53.43 8.57 -8.28
CA MET A 194 -52.80 8.11 -9.51
C MET A 194 -52.42 6.64 -9.41
N ALA A 195 -52.89 5.85 -10.39
CA ALA A 195 -52.49 4.45 -10.51
C ALA A 195 -50.97 4.35 -10.75
N PRO A 196 -50.28 3.33 -10.20
CA PRO A 196 -48.83 3.17 -10.34
C PRO A 196 -48.35 3.17 -11.79
N GLU A 197 -49.10 2.53 -12.71
CA GLU A 197 -48.80 2.55 -14.14
C GLU A 197 -48.79 3.97 -14.76
N ASN A 198 -49.66 4.85 -14.28
CA ASN A 198 -49.75 6.24 -14.76
C ASN A 198 -48.64 7.11 -14.17
N VAL A 199 -48.22 6.84 -12.93
CA VAL A 199 -47.04 7.50 -12.34
C VAL A 199 -45.83 7.24 -13.22
N LEU A 200 -45.63 6.00 -13.65
CA LEU A 200 -44.52 5.64 -14.52
C LEU A 200 -44.62 6.28 -15.91
N ALA A 201 -45.79 6.21 -16.56
CA ALA A 201 -45.98 6.78 -17.89
C ALA A 201 -45.78 8.31 -17.92
N ILE A 202 -46.41 9.01 -16.98
CA ILE A 202 -46.29 10.46 -16.84
C ILE A 202 -44.86 10.81 -16.44
N SER A 203 -44.25 9.98 -15.58
CA SER A 203 -42.84 10.15 -15.25
C SER A 203 -41.86 9.87 -16.39
N SER A 204 -42.22 9.04 -17.35
CA SER A 204 -41.40 8.93 -18.56
C SER A 204 -41.60 10.14 -19.47
N GLU A 205 -42.81 10.68 -19.51
CA GLU A 205 -43.19 11.75 -20.42
C GLU A 205 -42.57 13.09 -20.08
N ILE A 206 -42.74 13.60 -18.85
CA ILE A 206 -42.12 14.90 -18.49
C ILE A 206 -40.58 14.81 -18.56
N TRP A 207 -40.03 13.62 -18.35
CA TRP A 207 -38.60 13.38 -18.35
C TRP A 207 -38.02 13.32 -19.76
N THR A 208 -38.65 12.59 -20.67
CA THR A 208 -38.24 12.58 -22.09
C THR A 208 -38.35 13.98 -22.71
N ALA A 209 -39.38 14.74 -22.35
CA ALA A 209 -39.54 16.14 -22.74
C ALA A 209 -38.38 17.02 -22.24
N LEU A 210 -38.03 16.94 -20.95
CA LEU A 210 -36.94 17.73 -20.37
C LEU A 210 -35.56 17.31 -20.88
N GLU A 211 -35.33 16.01 -21.10
CA GLU A 211 -34.07 15.48 -21.62
C GLU A 211 -33.85 15.91 -23.07
N SER A 212 -34.88 15.85 -23.92
CA SER A 212 -34.80 16.26 -25.33
C SER A 212 -34.34 17.71 -25.51
N ARG A 213 -34.52 18.55 -24.47
CA ARG A 213 -34.17 19.98 -24.47
C ARG A 213 -33.02 20.33 -23.53
N GLY A 214 -32.42 19.34 -22.87
CA GLY A 214 -31.29 19.54 -21.96
C GLY A 214 -31.63 20.29 -20.68
N LEU A 215 -32.90 20.36 -20.29
CA LEU A 215 -33.43 21.12 -19.14
C LEU A 215 -33.64 20.26 -17.89
N PHE A 216 -33.40 18.96 -18.04
CA PHE A 216 -33.53 17.98 -16.98
C PHE A 216 -32.79 18.37 -15.68
N VAL A 217 -31.58 18.91 -15.83
CA VAL A 217 -30.73 19.31 -14.68
C VAL A 217 -31.41 20.40 -13.86
N ASP A 218 -32.03 21.37 -14.52
CA ASP A 218 -32.68 22.50 -13.87
C ASP A 218 -33.98 22.05 -13.16
N ALA A 219 -34.76 21.19 -13.80
CA ALA A 219 -35.98 20.62 -13.22
C ALA A 219 -35.73 19.74 -11.98
N MET A 220 -34.66 18.94 -11.99
CA MET A 220 -34.25 18.13 -10.83
C MET A 220 -33.82 18.97 -9.63
N LEU A 221 -33.11 20.08 -9.89
CA LEU A 221 -32.67 21.00 -8.84
C LEU A 221 -33.83 21.79 -8.22
N ALA A 222 -34.93 21.95 -8.94
CA ALA A 222 -36.10 22.68 -8.47
C ALA A 222 -37.10 21.85 -7.63
N MET A 223 -36.95 20.52 -7.57
CA MET A 223 -37.84 19.66 -6.79
C MET A 223 -37.65 19.81 -5.26
N PRO A 224 -38.72 19.99 -4.46
CA PRO A 224 -38.60 20.12 -3.01
C PRO A 224 -38.06 18.86 -2.31
N ALA A 225 -37.07 19.03 -1.42
CA ALA A 225 -36.41 17.94 -0.71
C ALA A 225 -37.37 17.07 0.14
N ALA A 226 -38.50 17.63 0.58
CA ALA A 226 -39.50 16.93 1.40
C ALA A 226 -40.23 15.78 0.66
N GLY A 227 -40.18 15.75 -0.68
CA GLY A 227 -40.88 14.76 -1.50
C GLY A 227 -40.11 13.51 -1.89
N LEU A 228 -38.78 13.53 -1.79
CA LEU A 228 -37.93 12.47 -2.35
C LEU A 228 -38.12 11.09 -1.68
N HIS A 229 -38.60 11.04 -0.43
CA HIS A 229 -38.72 9.79 0.34
C HIS A 229 -39.88 8.87 -0.10
N ARG A 230 -41.01 9.43 -0.57
CA ARG A 230 -42.18 8.63 -1.03
C ARG A 230 -42.11 8.24 -2.50
N VAL A 231 -41.05 8.65 -3.20
CA VAL A 231 -40.90 8.56 -4.65
C VAL A 231 -39.73 7.62 -5.00
N SER A 232 -39.34 6.68 -4.14
CA SER A 232 -38.21 5.79 -4.43
C SER A 232 -38.38 5.02 -5.74
N GLU A 233 -39.61 4.56 -6.04
CA GLU A 233 -39.91 3.92 -7.33
C GLU A 233 -39.82 4.89 -8.51
N GLY A 234 -40.40 6.09 -8.37
CA GLY A 234 -40.29 7.14 -9.40
C GLY A 234 -38.83 7.53 -9.66
N ILE A 235 -38.04 7.79 -8.62
CA ILE A 235 -36.61 8.10 -8.73
C ILE A 235 -35.87 6.94 -9.41
N LEU A 236 -36.18 5.68 -9.08
CA LEU A 236 -35.57 4.52 -9.72
C LEU A 236 -35.91 4.43 -11.21
N CYS A 237 -37.14 4.70 -11.62
CA CYS A 237 -37.52 4.71 -13.04
C CYS A 237 -36.85 5.84 -13.83
N VAL A 238 -36.62 6.97 -13.16
CA VAL A 238 -35.86 8.08 -13.72
C VAL A 238 -34.40 7.71 -13.89
N LEU A 239 -33.79 7.14 -12.84
CA LEU A 239 -32.42 6.61 -12.89
C LEU A 239 -32.28 5.51 -13.95
N ASP A 240 -33.26 4.63 -14.09
CA ASP A 240 -33.31 3.58 -15.11
C ASP A 240 -33.24 4.18 -16.52
N SER A 241 -34.00 5.25 -16.77
CA SER A 241 -33.97 5.99 -18.02
C SER A 241 -32.57 6.60 -18.29
N PHE A 242 -31.92 7.15 -17.26
CA PHE A 242 -30.53 7.63 -17.38
C PHE A 242 -29.56 6.51 -17.68
N PHE A 243 -29.68 5.37 -17.01
CA PHE A 243 -28.80 4.24 -17.22
C PHE A 243 -28.96 3.69 -18.64
N ALA A 244 -30.19 3.57 -19.13
CA ALA A 244 -30.47 3.22 -20.52
C ALA A 244 -29.86 4.25 -21.51
N ALA A 245 -29.96 5.54 -21.22
CA ALA A 245 -29.35 6.58 -22.05
C ALA A 245 -27.81 6.54 -22.02
N TRP A 246 -27.20 6.30 -20.86
CA TRP A 246 -25.75 6.18 -20.72
C TRP A 246 -25.20 4.94 -21.42
N VAL A 247 -25.93 3.83 -21.40
CA VAL A 247 -25.60 2.63 -22.19
C VAL A 247 -25.59 2.91 -23.69
N ARG A 248 -26.43 3.82 -24.18
CA ARG A 248 -26.42 4.20 -25.61
C ARG A 248 -25.22 5.06 -25.99
N THR A 249 -24.41 5.53 -25.03
CA THR A 249 -23.16 6.25 -25.32
C THR A 249 -22.00 5.25 -25.42
N PRO A 250 -21.59 4.83 -26.64
CA PRO A 250 -20.71 3.68 -26.84
C PRO A 250 -19.25 3.92 -26.43
N ARG A 251 -18.91 5.15 -26.03
CA ARG A 251 -17.56 5.50 -25.59
C ARG A 251 -17.60 6.05 -24.18
N GLY A 252 -16.82 5.43 -23.31
CA GLY A 252 -16.48 6.00 -22.01
C GLY A 252 -15.80 7.36 -22.17
N PRO A 253 -15.76 8.17 -21.09
CA PRO A 253 -15.15 9.48 -21.15
C PRO A 253 -13.66 9.36 -21.44
N ASN A 254 -13.17 10.16 -22.38
CA ASN A 254 -11.74 10.17 -22.68
C ASN A 254 -10.94 10.89 -21.56
N ALA A 255 -9.61 10.75 -21.59
CA ALA A 255 -8.73 11.35 -20.60
C ALA A 255 -8.92 12.88 -20.44
N ALA A 256 -9.21 13.59 -21.53
CA ALA A 256 -9.45 15.03 -21.51
C ALA A 256 -10.78 15.37 -20.79
N GLN A 257 -11.84 14.58 -21.02
CA GLN A 257 -13.12 14.73 -20.35
C GLN A 257 -13.03 14.42 -18.86
N ILE A 258 -12.29 13.37 -18.48
CA ILE A 258 -12.03 13.03 -17.08
C ILE A 258 -11.26 14.17 -16.39
N THR A 259 -10.25 14.72 -17.07
CA THR A 259 -9.45 15.84 -16.53
C THR A 259 -10.33 17.08 -16.35
N LYS A 260 -11.12 17.46 -17.36
CA LYS A 260 -12.08 18.58 -17.27
C LYS A 260 -13.11 18.39 -16.16
N LEU A 261 -13.63 17.17 -15.98
CA LEU A 261 -14.55 16.84 -14.91
C LEU A 261 -13.90 17.06 -13.55
N LEU A 262 -12.69 16.53 -13.36
CA LEU A 262 -11.93 16.74 -12.14
C LEU A 262 -11.66 18.22 -11.91
N ASP A 263 -11.26 18.99 -12.92
CA ASP A 263 -11.02 20.44 -12.78
C ASP A 263 -12.28 21.16 -12.31
N SER A 264 -13.42 20.86 -12.94
CA SER A 264 -14.72 21.43 -12.59
C SER A 264 -15.18 21.04 -11.18
N ASN A 265 -14.83 19.83 -10.75
CA ASN A 265 -15.14 19.35 -9.42
C ASN A 265 -14.20 19.97 -8.39
N MET A 266 -12.96 20.31 -8.74
CA MET A 266 -11.89 20.76 -7.84
C MET A 266 -11.88 22.27 -7.61
N SER A 267 -12.23 23.09 -8.61
CA SER A 267 -12.16 24.55 -8.56
C SER A 267 -13.06 25.19 -7.50
N GLY A 268 -14.21 24.58 -7.18
CA GLY A 268 -15.10 25.09 -6.12
C GLY A 268 -15.62 26.51 -6.38
N GLU A 269 -15.47 27.04 -7.59
CA GLU A 269 -15.87 28.40 -7.90
C GLU A 269 -17.39 28.54 -7.96
N PRO A 270 -17.94 29.66 -7.44
CA PRO A 270 -19.37 29.97 -7.54
C PRO A 270 -19.81 30.13 -9.00
N ASP A 271 -21.09 29.86 -9.25
CA ASP A 271 -21.72 29.46 -10.53
C ASP A 271 -21.45 30.30 -11.80
N GLY A 272 -20.76 31.44 -11.72
CA GLY A 272 -20.46 32.32 -12.86
C GLY A 272 -19.48 31.72 -13.89
N GLN A 273 -18.31 31.25 -13.46
CA GLN A 273 -17.31 30.65 -14.38
C GLN A 273 -17.64 29.18 -14.74
N GLY A 274 -18.52 28.54 -13.97
CA GLY A 274 -18.88 27.14 -14.16
C GLY A 274 -19.55 26.84 -15.49
N LYS A 275 -20.29 27.78 -16.09
CA LYS A 275 -21.06 27.54 -17.33
C LYS A 275 -20.16 27.24 -18.54
N ALA A 276 -19.04 27.97 -18.69
CA ALA A 276 -18.09 27.73 -19.79
C ALA A 276 -17.37 26.38 -19.66
N MET A 277 -17.08 25.95 -18.43
CA MET A 277 -16.44 24.66 -18.18
C MET A 277 -17.39 23.46 -18.41
N ARG A 278 -18.70 23.66 -18.19
CA ARG A 278 -19.74 22.64 -18.37
C ARG A 278 -20.02 22.28 -19.84
N SER A 279 -19.74 23.17 -20.80
CA SER A 279 -20.03 22.91 -22.22
C SER A 279 -19.15 21.83 -22.85
N GLY A 280 -18.03 21.48 -22.21
CA GLY A 280 -17.09 20.46 -22.69
C GLY A 280 -17.29 19.05 -22.12
N LEU A 281 -18.25 18.85 -21.21
CA LEU A 281 -18.56 17.54 -20.62
C LEU A 281 -19.57 16.78 -21.48
N THR A 282 -19.49 15.45 -21.47
CA THR A 282 -20.51 14.61 -22.11
C THR A 282 -21.86 14.80 -21.44
N GLY A 283 -22.96 14.55 -22.16
CA GLY A 283 -24.30 14.54 -21.60
C GLY A 283 -24.39 13.68 -20.34
N SER A 284 -23.82 12.48 -20.39
CA SER A 284 -23.78 11.53 -19.26
C SER A 284 -23.12 12.10 -17.99
N LEU A 285 -21.98 12.81 -18.11
CA LEU A 285 -21.31 13.40 -16.96
C LEU A 285 -22.04 14.62 -16.40
N ARG A 286 -22.75 15.39 -17.25
CA ARG A 286 -23.64 16.45 -16.79
C ARG A 286 -24.82 15.87 -16.02
N HIS A 287 -25.42 14.80 -16.54
CA HIS A 287 -26.51 14.07 -15.88
C HIS A 287 -26.04 13.50 -14.53
N ALA A 288 -24.85 12.89 -14.47
CA ALA A 288 -24.28 12.38 -13.22
C ALA A 288 -24.16 13.46 -12.14
N ARG A 289 -23.69 14.66 -12.50
CA ARG A 289 -23.58 15.78 -11.56
C ARG A 289 -24.95 16.23 -11.05
N ALA A 290 -25.94 16.34 -11.95
CA ALA A 290 -27.31 16.70 -11.59
C ALA A 290 -27.95 15.66 -10.65
N ILE A 291 -27.82 14.38 -11.00
CA ILE A 291 -28.28 13.26 -10.17
C ILE A 291 -27.60 13.31 -8.80
N THR A 292 -26.29 13.57 -8.75
CA THR A 292 -25.57 13.72 -7.49
C THR A 292 -26.17 14.84 -6.64
N GLN A 293 -26.40 16.02 -7.23
CA GLN A 293 -26.96 17.17 -6.51
C GLN A 293 -28.37 16.87 -5.97
N ALA A 294 -29.23 16.23 -6.76
CA ALA A 294 -30.55 15.82 -6.30
C ALA A 294 -30.48 14.76 -5.18
N LEU A 295 -29.62 13.75 -5.34
CA LEU A 295 -29.43 12.70 -4.33
C LEU A 295 -28.79 13.24 -3.03
N GLN A 296 -28.03 14.33 -3.08
CA GLN A 296 -27.54 15.01 -1.86
C GLN A 296 -28.67 15.64 -1.03
N GLY A 297 -29.78 16.01 -1.67
CA GLY A 297 -30.97 16.55 -1.01
C GLY A 297 -31.84 15.50 -0.30
N VAL A 298 -31.64 14.20 -0.58
CA VAL A 298 -32.39 13.09 0.05
C VAL A 298 -31.96 12.94 1.52
N THR A 299 -32.93 12.67 2.40
CA THR A 299 -32.77 12.52 3.84
C THR A 299 -31.72 11.44 4.20
N PRO A 300 -31.00 11.60 5.34
CA PRO A 300 -29.81 10.79 5.66
C PRO A 300 -30.07 9.30 5.99
N ASP A 301 -31.29 8.91 6.36
CA ASP A 301 -31.56 7.58 6.93
C ASP A 301 -32.05 6.53 5.90
N GLU A 302 -32.51 6.95 4.73
CA GLU A 302 -33.04 6.07 3.65
C GLU A 302 -32.14 5.79 2.43
N PRO A 303 -30.94 6.39 2.22
CA PRO A 303 -30.27 6.33 0.92
C PRO A 303 -29.71 4.95 0.58
N LYS A 304 -29.55 4.05 1.56
CA LYS A 304 -28.94 2.74 1.31
C LYS A 304 -29.82 1.88 0.40
N GLY A 305 -31.12 1.77 0.68
CA GLY A 305 -32.04 0.97 -0.12
C GLY A 305 -32.21 1.49 -1.54
N LEU A 306 -32.30 2.82 -1.70
CA LEU A 306 -32.36 3.47 -3.01
C LEU A 306 -31.08 3.25 -3.81
N LEU A 307 -29.90 3.44 -3.21
CA LEU A 307 -28.62 3.23 -3.88
C LEU A 307 -28.40 1.76 -4.24
N ASP A 308 -28.79 0.82 -3.37
CA ASP A 308 -28.73 -0.62 -3.62
C ASP A 308 -29.62 -0.99 -4.81
N ALA A 309 -30.83 -0.43 -4.89
CA ALA A 309 -31.74 -0.62 -6.02
C ALA A 309 -31.20 0.01 -7.31
N ALA A 310 -30.69 1.25 -7.26
CA ALA A 310 -30.08 1.90 -8.40
C ALA A 310 -28.85 1.13 -8.90
N ASN A 311 -28.00 0.63 -7.99
CA ASN A 311 -26.83 -0.16 -8.37
C ASN A 311 -27.21 -1.50 -9.03
N ARG A 312 -28.33 -2.12 -8.63
CA ARG A 312 -28.88 -3.30 -9.31
C ARG A 312 -29.32 -2.97 -10.74
N LEU A 313 -30.05 -1.88 -10.94
CA LEU A 313 -30.44 -1.43 -12.29
C LEU A 313 -29.21 -1.18 -13.18
N VAL A 314 -28.16 -0.55 -12.65
CA VAL A 314 -26.89 -0.35 -13.40
C VAL A 314 -26.28 -1.69 -13.80
N LEU A 315 -26.29 -2.70 -12.91
CA LEU A 315 -25.80 -4.04 -13.24
C LEU A 315 -26.66 -4.70 -14.32
N ASP A 316 -27.99 -4.61 -14.23
CA ASP A 316 -28.90 -5.17 -15.22
C ASP A 316 -28.64 -4.55 -16.61
N HIS A 317 -28.53 -3.22 -16.69
CA HIS A 317 -28.17 -2.52 -17.92
C HIS A 317 -26.77 -2.89 -18.45
N ALA A 318 -25.79 -3.04 -17.56
CA ALA A 318 -24.44 -3.46 -17.94
C ALA A 318 -24.42 -4.90 -18.48
N THR A 319 -25.25 -5.81 -17.95
CA THR A 319 -25.38 -7.18 -18.47
C THR A 319 -26.08 -7.23 -19.83
N ALA A 320 -27.04 -6.32 -20.06
CA ALA A 320 -27.81 -6.28 -21.30
C ALA A 320 -27.02 -5.72 -22.50
N SER A 321 -26.04 -4.84 -22.27
CA SER A 321 -25.31 -4.17 -23.35
C SER A 321 -23.81 -3.97 -23.06
N ALA A 322 -22.97 -4.79 -23.71
CA ALA A 322 -21.52 -4.72 -23.55
C ALA A 322 -20.90 -3.44 -24.16
N THR A 323 -21.48 -2.88 -25.22
CA THR A 323 -20.87 -1.78 -26.00
C THR A 323 -20.93 -0.42 -25.32
N GLY A 324 -21.81 -0.24 -24.32
CA GLY A 324 -21.93 1.00 -23.55
C GLY A 324 -21.70 0.86 -22.05
N ALA A 325 -21.51 -0.37 -21.56
CA ALA A 325 -21.37 -0.64 -20.14
C ALA A 325 -20.21 0.14 -19.50
N SER A 326 -19.11 0.38 -20.24
CA SER A 326 -17.95 1.11 -19.69
C SER A 326 -18.28 2.56 -19.36
N GLY A 327 -19.04 3.24 -20.23
CA GLY A 327 -19.49 4.61 -20.00
C GLY A 327 -20.49 4.69 -18.84
N LEU A 328 -21.46 3.77 -18.81
CA LEU A 328 -22.41 3.60 -17.71
C LEU A 328 -21.67 3.40 -16.37
N ARG A 329 -20.75 2.44 -16.30
CA ARG A 329 -19.96 2.10 -15.11
C ARG A 329 -19.22 3.32 -14.56
N TYR A 330 -18.43 4.00 -15.39
CA TYR A 330 -17.68 5.17 -14.92
C TYR A 330 -18.61 6.28 -14.43
N THR A 331 -19.67 6.56 -15.19
CA THR A 331 -20.61 7.64 -14.89
C THR A 331 -21.32 7.39 -13.55
N TRP A 332 -21.80 6.16 -13.33
CA TRP A 332 -22.42 5.77 -12.05
C TRP A 332 -21.43 5.79 -10.88
N LEU A 333 -20.23 5.24 -11.06
CA LEU A 333 -19.19 5.30 -10.02
C LEU A 333 -18.81 6.75 -9.70
N CYS A 334 -18.87 7.65 -10.68
CA CYS A 334 -18.65 9.07 -10.46
C CYS A 334 -19.75 9.69 -9.59
N VAL A 335 -21.03 9.33 -9.82
CA VAL A 335 -22.15 9.72 -8.93
C VAL A 335 -21.86 9.28 -7.50
N LEU A 336 -21.54 7.99 -7.30
CA LEU A 336 -21.24 7.45 -5.98
C LEU A 336 -20.03 8.14 -5.32
N ALA A 337 -18.99 8.45 -6.09
CA ALA A 337 -17.81 9.15 -5.58
C ALA A 337 -18.15 10.58 -5.14
N GLN A 338 -19.03 11.30 -5.84
CA GLN A 338 -19.39 12.67 -5.49
C GLN A 338 -20.35 12.78 -4.29
N LEU A 339 -21.00 11.68 -3.88
CA LEU A 339 -21.90 11.67 -2.73
C LEU A 339 -21.12 11.62 -1.39
N PRO A 340 -21.18 12.68 -0.55
CA PRO A 340 -20.38 12.77 0.69
C PRO A 340 -20.81 11.75 1.75
N ARG A 341 -22.02 11.19 1.65
CA ARG A 341 -22.58 10.22 2.60
C ARG A 341 -22.32 8.76 2.21
N VAL A 342 -22.01 8.46 0.95
CA VAL A 342 -21.80 7.09 0.45
C VAL A 342 -20.51 6.49 0.99
N ASN A 343 -20.60 5.47 1.84
CA ASN A 343 -19.42 4.83 2.45
C ASN A 343 -18.41 4.40 1.37
N GLN A 344 -17.12 4.64 1.64
CA GLN A 344 -16.03 4.20 0.78
C GLN A 344 -16.12 2.70 0.46
N ASP A 345 -16.47 1.86 1.45
CA ASP A 345 -16.58 0.42 1.22
C ASP A 345 -17.71 0.10 0.22
N TYR A 346 -18.85 0.79 0.32
CA TYR A 346 -19.97 0.67 -0.62
C TYR A 346 -19.57 1.06 -2.04
N MET A 347 -18.93 2.22 -2.21
CA MET A 347 -18.44 2.66 -3.53
C MET A 347 -17.45 1.64 -4.10
N PHE A 348 -16.61 1.05 -3.26
CA PHE A 348 -15.62 0.07 -3.71
C PHE A 348 -16.28 -1.26 -4.08
N ASP A 349 -17.30 -1.70 -3.35
CA ASP A 349 -18.07 -2.90 -3.67
C ASP A 349 -18.84 -2.73 -4.99
N ALA A 350 -19.44 -1.56 -5.21
CA ALA A 350 -20.04 -1.21 -6.50
C ALA A 350 -19.00 -1.25 -7.64
N ALA A 351 -17.79 -0.72 -7.41
CA ALA A 351 -16.72 -0.76 -8.40
C ALA A 351 -16.26 -2.20 -8.71
N VAL A 352 -16.23 -3.10 -7.72
CA VAL A 352 -15.94 -4.52 -7.92
C VAL A 352 -17.04 -5.19 -8.73
N ALA A 353 -18.31 -5.02 -8.35
CA ALA A 353 -19.44 -5.62 -9.04
C ALA A 353 -19.51 -5.20 -10.51
N LEU A 354 -19.24 -3.92 -10.82
CA LEU A 354 -19.21 -3.41 -12.19
C LEU A 354 -17.90 -3.72 -12.94
N SER A 355 -16.92 -4.31 -12.28
CA SER A 355 -15.68 -4.80 -12.89
C SER A 355 -15.66 -6.32 -12.99
N ASP A 356 -16.79 -7.00 -12.74
CA ASP A 356 -16.89 -8.45 -12.82
C ASP A 356 -16.55 -8.94 -14.24
N PRO A 357 -15.64 -9.91 -14.40
CA PRO A 357 -15.33 -10.52 -15.69
C PRO A 357 -16.55 -11.05 -16.46
N ALA A 358 -17.63 -11.42 -15.76
CA ALA A 358 -18.89 -11.87 -16.35
C ALA A 358 -19.56 -10.81 -17.24
N LEU A 359 -19.33 -9.52 -16.96
CA LEU A 359 -19.86 -8.41 -17.74
C LEU A 359 -19.12 -8.20 -19.07
N LYS A 360 -18.02 -8.95 -19.32
CA LYS A 360 -17.17 -8.84 -20.53
C LYS A 360 -16.69 -7.41 -20.82
N MET A 361 -16.51 -6.62 -19.78
CA MET A 361 -16.06 -5.23 -19.87
C MET A 361 -14.55 -5.13 -19.78
N GLU A 362 -13.97 -4.13 -20.43
CA GLU A 362 -12.57 -3.77 -20.20
C GLU A 362 -12.36 -3.34 -18.74
N PRO A 363 -11.20 -3.62 -18.13
CA PRO A 363 -10.88 -3.16 -16.79
C PRO A 363 -10.84 -1.64 -16.71
N LEU A 364 -11.25 -1.06 -15.57
CA LEU A 364 -11.21 0.40 -15.36
C LEU A 364 -9.81 0.99 -15.60
N PRO A 365 -9.61 1.95 -16.51
CA PRO A 365 -8.32 2.62 -16.67
C PRO A 365 -7.76 3.18 -15.35
N SER A 366 -6.43 3.24 -15.23
CA SER A 366 -5.76 3.76 -14.04
C SER A 366 -6.09 5.23 -13.76
N LEU A 367 -6.31 5.99 -14.83
CA LEU A 367 -6.77 7.38 -14.81
C LEU A 367 -8.18 7.50 -14.26
N GLU A 368 -9.09 6.62 -14.70
CA GLU A 368 -10.47 6.57 -14.18
C GLU A 368 -10.46 6.24 -12.69
N LEU A 369 -9.73 5.20 -12.26
CA LEU A 369 -9.60 4.84 -10.84
C LEU A 369 -9.05 6.00 -10.00
N SER A 370 -8.01 6.68 -10.49
CA SER A 370 -7.42 7.83 -9.82
C SER A 370 -8.42 8.99 -9.71
N SER A 371 -9.22 9.22 -10.77
CA SER A 371 -10.25 10.24 -10.79
C SER A 371 -11.39 9.96 -9.79
N LEU A 372 -11.82 8.70 -9.68
CA LEU A 372 -12.86 8.29 -8.75
C LEU A 372 -12.40 8.47 -7.29
N LEU A 373 -11.17 8.06 -6.98
CA LEU A 373 -10.57 8.25 -5.66
C LEU A 373 -10.45 9.74 -5.31
N LEU A 374 -9.93 10.58 -6.21
CA LEU A 374 -9.80 12.01 -5.99
C LEU A 374 -11.16 12.68 -5.77
N THR A 375 -12.16 12.31 -6.57
CA THR A 375 -13.53 12.83 -6.45
C THR A 375 -14.15 12.43 -5.11
N HIS A 376 -13.96 11.17 -4.70
CA HIS A 376 -14.45 10.67 -3.41
C HIS A 376 -13.76 11.32 -2.21
N TRP A 377 -12.44 11.47 -2.25
CA TRP A 377 -11.72 12.16 -1.20
C TRP A 377 -12.10 13.64 -1.12
N LYS A 378 -12.42 14.28 -2.25
CA LYS A 378 -12.93 15.64 -2.26
C LYS A 378 -14.33 15.74 -1.63
N SER A 379 -15.28 14.89 -2.03
CA SER A 379 -16.65 14.93 -1.48
C SER A 379 -16.65 14.72 0.03
N ARG A 380 -15.68 13.97 0.55
CA ARG A 380 -15.47 13.72 1.99
C ARG A 380 -14.66 14.79 2.72
N GLY A 381 -14.16 15.81 2.02
CA GLY A 381 -13.32 16.86 2.61
C GLY A 381 -11.88 16.42 2.97
N TYR A 382 -11.42 15.27 2.48
CA TYR A 382 -10.05 14.77 2.72
C TYR A 382 -9.01 15.33 1.75
N LEU A 383 -9.46 15.96 0.66
CA LEU A 383 -8.57 16.38 -0.42
C LEU A 383 -8.24 17.89 -0.34
N SER A 384 -6.93 18.20 -0.31
CA SER A 384 -6.44 19.56 -0.50
C SER A 384 -6.34 19.94 -1.99
N PRO A 385 -6.70 21.16 -2.40
CA PRO A 385 -6.53 21.64 -3.78
C PRO A 385 -5.10 21.47 -4.31
N ARG A 386 -4.10 21.65 -3.44
CA ARG A 386 -2.67 21.50 -3.79
C ARG A 386 -2.30 20.07 -4.19
N LEU A 387 -2.98 19.08 -3.62
CA LEU A 387 -2.76 17.67 -3.97
C LEU A 387 -3.22 17.41 -5.40
N TYR A 388 -4.39 17.92 -5.77
CA TYR A 388 -4.93 17.78 -7.11
C TYR A 388 -4.02 18.42 -8.17
N SER A 389 -3.58 19.66 -7.95
CA SER A 389 -2.66 20.33 -8.89
C SER A 389 -1.34 19.56 -9.06
N SER A 390 -0.86 18.91 -7.99
CA SER A 390 0.34 18.08 -8.07
C SER A 390 0.08 16.77 -8.83
N TYR A 391 -1.08 16.15 -8.63
CA TYR A 391 -1.51 14.99 -9.40
C TYR A 391 -1.56 15.29 -10.89
N GLN A 392 -2.21 16.38 -11.30
CA GLN A 392 -2.27 16.77 -12.71
C GLN A 392 -0.89 16.99 -13.31
N ARG A 393 0.00 17.68 -12.58
CA ARG A 393 1.38 17.93 -13.01
C ARG A 393 2.16 16.64 -13.26
N TYR A 394 1.97 15.62 -12.42
CA TYR A 394 2.66 14.33 -12.56
C TYR A 394 2.02 13.44 -13.62
N CYS A 395 0.69 13.39 -13.68
CA CYS A 395 -0.04 12.48 -14.56
C CYS A 395 0.05 12.90 -16.03
N GLN A 396 -0.01 14.20 -16.33
CA GLN A 396 0.02 14.72 -17.71
C GLN A 396 -0.99 14.04 -18.65
N GLY A 397 -2.10 13.53 -18.11
CA GLY A 397 -3.13 12.81 -18.87
C GLY A 397 -2.76 11.39 -19.31
N ARG A 398 -1.62 10.84 -18.87
CA ARG A 398 -1.19 9.49 -19.23
C ARG A 398 -1.73 8.44 -18.25
N ASP A 399 -2.33 7.38 -18.79
CA ASP A 399 -2.96 6.32 -17.98
C ASP A 399 -1.91 5.46 -17.24
N ASP A 400 -0.83 5.10 -17.93
CA ASP A 400 0.27 4.26 -17.42
C ASP A 400 0.91 4.81 -16.13
N THR A 401 0.96 6.13 -15.97
CA THR A 401 1.55 6.84 -14.85
C THR A 401 0.51 7.41 -13.89
N ALA A 402 -0.80 7.22 -14.13
CA ALA A 402 -1.85 7.84 -13.31
C ALA A 402 -1.78 7.42 -11.84
N LEU A 403 -1.69 6.11 -11.55
CA LEU A 403 -1.61 5.61 -10.18
C LEU A 403 -0.33 6.08 -9.47
N SER A 404 0.83 5.97 -10.11
CA SER A 404 2.08 6.46 -9.51
C SER A 404 2.04 7.97 -9.29
N SER A 405 1.44 8.74 -10.20
CA SER A 405 1.23 10.19 -10.07
C SER A 405 0.34 10.55 -8.89
N LEU A 406 -0.75 9.79 -8.67
CA LEU A 406 -1.62 9.93 -7.50
C LEU A 406 -0.84 9.68 -6.21
N LEU A 407 -0.12 8.56 -6.14
CA LEU A 407 0.64 8.19 -4.95
C LEU A 407 1.78 9.19 -4.66
N ARG A 408 2.39 9.76 -5.71
CA ARG A 408 3.39 10.83 -5.60
C ARG A 408 2.79 12.14 -5.09
N ALA A 409 1.61 12.52 -5.59
CA ALA A 409 0.90 13.72 -5.16
C ALA A 409 0.57 13.65 -3.66
N ILE A 410 0.15 12.48 -3.17
CA ILE A 410 -0.09 12.22 -1.74
C ILE A 410 1.17 12.50 -0.91
N VAL A 411 2.36 11.98 -1.29
CA VAL A 411 3.60 12.27 -0.53
C VAL A 411 3.93 13.75 -0.51
N HIS A 412 3.81 14.43 -1.65
CA HIS A 412 4.30 15.80 -1.82
C HIS A 412 3.41 16.83 -1.12
N ARG A 413 2.10 16.60 -1.06
CA ARG A 413 1.14 17.63 -0.62
C ARG A 413 0.14 17.18 0.43
N GLY A 414 0.01 15.89 0.71
CA GLY A 414 -0.88 15.40 1.76
C GLY A 414 -0.34 15.76 3.15
N ARG A 415 -1.23 16.11 4.08
CA ARG A 415 -0.82 16.31 5.48
C ARG A 415 -0.37 14.99 6.08
N ARG A 416 0.58 15.01 7.04
CA ARG A 416 1.21 13.79 7.58
C ARG A 416 0.20 12.73 8.01
N PHE A 417 -0.90 13.14 8.64
CA PHE A 417 -1.96 12.26 9.14
C PHE A 417 -2.88 11.75 8.03
N GLU A 418 -3.24 12.60 7.05
CA GLU A 418 -4.13 12.26 5.93
C GLU A 418 -3.47 11.27 4.96
N ARG A 419 -2.16 11.39 4.72
CA ARG A 419 -1.43 10.55 3.74
C ARG A 419 -1.65 9.05 3.96
N ARG A 420 -1.63 8.60 5.22
CA ARG A 420 -1.86 7.19 5.54
C ARG A 420 -3.28 6.76 5.17
N GLY A 421 -4.29 7.57 5.50
CA GLY A 421 -5.68 7.30 5.14
C GLY A 421 -5.88 7.21 3.64
N LEU A 422 -5.32 8.16 2.87
CA LEU A 422 -5.41 8.16 1.41
C LEU A 422 -4.73 6.93 0.79
N TYR A 423 -3.55 6.52 1.29
CA TYR A 423 -2.91 5.29 0.82
C TYR A 423 -3.70 4.03 1.16
N MET A 424 -4.20 3.92 2.40
CA MET A 424 -5.04 2.79 2.80
C MET A 424 -6.30 2.71 1.93
N SER A 425 -6.90 3.86 1.59
CA SER A 425 -8.04 3.96 0.66
C SER A 425 -7.67 3.47 -0.73
N SER A 426 -6.56 3.94 -1.31
CA SER A 426 -6.08 3.47 -2.61
C SER A 426 -5.82 1.97 -2.61
N TRP A 427 -5.09 1.47 -1.62
CA TRP A 427 -4.76 0.04 -1.50
C TRP A 427 -6.00 -0.81 -1.33
N ARG A 428 -6.98 -0.38 -0.54
CA ARG A 428 -8.22 -1.12 -0.34
C ARG A 428 -9.01 -1.27 -1.63
N LEU A 429 -9.16 -0.21 -2.43
CA LEU A 429 -9.82 -0.29 -3.74
C LEU A 429 -9.07 -1.24 -4.68
N LEU A 430 -7.75 -1.08 -4.79
CA LEU A 430 -6.93 -1.89 -5.68
C LEU A 430 -6.88 -3.37 -5.26
N ALA A 431 -6.89 -3.65 -3.97
CA ALA A 431 -6.96 -5.02 -3.44
C ALA A 431 -8.31 -5.66 -3.75
N LYS A 432 -9.42 -4.93 -3.55
CA LYS A 432 -10.77 -5.37 -3.90
C LYS A 432 -10.91 -5.67 -5.39
N LEU A 433 -10.29 -4.86 -6.25
CA LEU A 433 -10.26 -5.08 -7.71
C LEU A 433 -9.25 -6.13 -8.18
N GLY A 434 -8.40 -6.67 -7.29
CA GLY A 434 -7.32 -7.61 -7.68
C GLY A 434 -6.20 -6.97 -8.51
N ARG A 435 -6.04 -5.64 -8.47
CA ARG A 435 -5.18 -4.85 -9.37
C ARG A 435 -4.02 -4.14 -8.68
N MET A 436 -3.50 -4.74 -7.61
CA MET A 436 -2.31 -4.21 -6.94
C MET A 436 -1.07 -4.20 -7.85
N ASP A 437 -1.03 -5.06 -8.87
CA ASP A 437 0.07 -5.13 -9.85
C ASP A 437 0.22 -3.86 -10.69
N ASP A 438 -0.90 -3.20 -11.01
CA ASP A 438 -0.93 -1.98 -11.82
C ASP A 438 -0.15 -0.84 -11.15
N VAL A 439 -0.16 -0.78 -9.81
CA VAL A 439 0.65 0.18 -9.07
C VAL A 439 2.14 -0.04 -9.32
N PHE A 440 2.59 -1.29 -9.33
CA PHE A 440 3.99 -1.60 -9.59
C PHE A 440 4.38 -1.29 -11.03
N GLN A 441 3.48 -1.54 -11.98
CA GLN A 441 3.74 -1.18 -13.37
C GLN A 441 3.84 0.33 -13.52
N SER A 442 2.89 1.07 -12.94
CA SER A 442 2.90 2.53 -12.95
C SER A 442 4.13 3.13 -12.26
N LEU A 443 4.54 2.57 -11.11
CA LEU A 443 5.75 3.01 -10.40
C LEU A 443 7.03 2.72 -11.18
N ARG A 444 7.09 1.63 -11.95
CA ARG A 444 8.26 1.33 -12.80
C ARG A 444 8.40 2.37 -13.92
N VAL A 445 7.31 2.68 -14.62
CA VAL A 445 7.30 3.70 -15.68
C VAL A 445 7.68 5.06 -15.10
N ALA A 446 7.09 5.45 -13.96
CA ALA A 446 7.43 6.71 -13.32
C ALA A 446 8.89 6.79 -12.86
N ALA A 447 9.47 5.68 -12.38
CA ALA A 447 10.86 5.61 -11.94
C ALA A 447 11.88 5.73 -13.08
N GLU A 448 11.47 5.60 -14.35
CA GLU A 448 12.32 5.85 -15.51
C GLU A 448 12.39 7.34 -15.84
N THR A 449 11.30 8.07 -15.55
CA THR A 449 11.19 9.49 -15.86
C THR A 449 11.66 10.42 -14.75
N ASP A 450 11.58 9.99 -13.49
CA ASP A 450 11.84 10.86 -12.34
C ASP A 450 12.35 10.10 -11.10
N THR A 451 13.01 10.85 -10.22
CA THR A 451 13.55 10.38 -8.95
C THR A 451 12.44 10.06 -7.95
N MET A 452 12.19 8.77 -7.74
CA MET A 452 11.24 8.30 -6.74
C MET A 452 11.85 8.42 -5.33
N ARG A 453 11.10 8.99 -4.37
CA ARG A 453 11.61 9.16 -2.99
C ARG A 453 11.50 7.85 -2.21
N VAL A 454 12.56 7.47 -1.48
CA VAL A 454 12.56 6.26 -0.61
C VAL A 454 11.41 6.29 0.39
N ARG A 455 11.20 7.43 1.05
CA ARG A 455 10.11 7.64 2.02
C ARG A 455 8.71 7.37 1.44
N MET A 456 8.51 7.60 0.15
CA MET A 456 7.25 7.25 -0.53
C MET A 456 7.01 5.75 -0.49
N LEU A 457 8.02 4.97 -0.88
CA LEU A 457 7.94 3.50 -0.91
C LEU A 457 7.79 2.92 0.49
N GLU A 458 8.43 3.51 1.49
CA GLU A 458 8.26 3.14 2.90
C GLU A 458 6.84 3.37 3.40
N GLU A 459 6.26 4.55 3.13
CA GLU A 459 4.88 4.88 3.51
C GLU A 459 3.86 3.99 2.78
N LEU A 460 4.09 3.68 1.49
CA LEU A 460 3.29 2.75 0.72
C LEU A 460 3.36 1.32 1.28
N ALA A 461 4.56 0.83 1.59
CA ALA A 461 4.75 -0.49 2.17
C ALA A 461 4.13 -0.58 3.58
N ALA A 462 4.23 0.49 4.36
CA ALA A 462 3.61 0.57 5.69
C ALA A 462 2.07 0.60 5.65
N THR A 463 1.47 1.00 4.53
CA THR A 463 0.01 1.14 4.37
C THR A 463 -0.63 0.05 3.48
N SER A 464 0.14 -0.83 2.85
CA SER A 464 -0.43 -1.85 1.96
C SER A 464 -1.23 -2.95 2.66
N ASP A 465 -0.99 -3.17 3.95
CA ASP A 465 -1.43 -4.33 4.76
C ASP A 465 -1.18 -5.72 4.12
N ASN A 466 -0.36 -5.77 3.08
CA ASN A 466 0.02 -6.96 2.36
C ASN A 466 1.55 -7.07 2.35
N HIS A 467 2.06 -8.17 2.91
CA HIS A 467 3.49 -8.40 3.05
C HIS A 467 4.16 -8.63 1.69
N HIS A 468 3.53 -9.28 0.71
CA HIS A 468 4.09 -9.39 -0.64
C HIS A 468 4.26 -8.02 -1.31
N VAL A 469 3.28 -7.12 -1.15
CA VAL A 469 3.36 -5.75 -1.67
C VAL A 469 4.52 -5.01 -1.02
N ALA A 470 4.66 -5.09 0.31
CA ALA A 470 5.76 -4.45 1.03
C ALA A 470 7.14 -4.97 0.58
N ILE A 471 7.29 -6.29 0.37
CA ILE A 471 8.52 -6.90 -0.17
C ILE A 471 8.83 -6.37 -1.56
N ARG A 472 7.83 -6.31 -2.45
CA ARG A 472 8.02 -5.83 -3.82
C ARG A 472 8.40 -4.35 -3.88
N LEU A 473 7.85 -3.51 -3.01
CA LEU A 473 8.22 -2.10 -2.90
C LEU A 473 9.67 -1.94 -2.44
N HIS A 474 10.10 -2.75 -1.46
CA HIS A 474 11.51 -2.81 -1.08
C HIS A 474 12.41 -3.31 -2.23
N ASP A 475 12.00 -4.35 -2.95
CA ASP A 475 12.77 -4.87 -4.08
C ASP A 475 12.82 -3.88 -5.26
N LEU A 476 11.82 -3.01 -5.42
CA LEU A 476 11.84 -1.90 -6.38
C LEU A 476 12.87 -0.86 -5.96
N TRP A 477 12.88 -0.48 -4.67
CA TRP A 477 13.88 0.41 -4.09
C TRP A 477 15.31 -0.13 -4.25
N ALA A 478 15.56 -1.36 -3.80
CA ALA A 478 16.89 -1.96 -3.79
C ALA A 478 17.49 -2.09 -5.20
N ARG A 479 16.66 -2.32 -6.22
CA ARG A 479 17.12 -2.46 -7.61
C ARG A 479 17.42 -1.14 -8.29
N ARG A 480 16.62 -0.10 -8.05
CA ARG A 480 16.67 1.16 -8.80
C ARG A 480 17.29 2.30 -8.01
N LEU A 481 16.83 2.53 -6.78
CA LEU A 481 17.19 3.71 -5.98
C LEU A 481 18.54 3.56 -5.28
N LYS A 482 18.76 2.41 -4.62
CA LYS A 482 20.03 2.15 -3.92
C LYS A 482 21.25 2.18 -4.87
N LYS A 483 21.08 1.72 -6.11
CA LYS A 483 22.15 1.80 -7.12
C LYS A 483 22.45 3.23 -7.57
N ALA A 484 21.43 4.07 -7.66
CA ALA A 484 21.56 5.44 -8.17
C ALA A 484 22.10 6.42 -7.11
N GLN A 485 21.68 6.24 -5.84
CA GLN A 485 21.97 7.20 -4.76
C GLN A 485 23.06 6.72 -3.78
N GLY A 486 23.68 5.58 -4.05
CA GLY A 486 24.73 5.01 -3.19
C GLY A 486 24.22 4.36 -1.91
N ASP A 487 25.16 3.91 -1.07
CA ASP A 487 24.88 3.20 0.20
C ASP A 487 24.34 4.14 1.32
N GLU A 488 24.18 5.44 1.06
CA GLU A 488 23.78 6.45 2.06
C GLU A 488 22.29 6.39 2.44
N LEU A 489 21.42 6.02 1.51
CA LEU A 489 19.98 5.91 1.78
C LEU A 489 19.66 4.49 2.24
N GLN A 490 19.15 4.35 3.46
CA GLN A 490 18.65 3.08 4.00
C GLN A 490 17.13 3.05 3.98
N PHE A 491 16.54 1.93 3.56
CA PHE A 491 15.12 1.67 3.71
C PHE A 491 14.79 1.41 5.17
N ASN A 492 13.84 2.16 5.72
CA ASN A 492 13.46 2.08 7.12
C ASN A 492 12.92 0.67 7.46
N PRO A 493 13.60 -0.11 8.33
CA PRO A 493 13.19 -1.47 8.63
C PRO A 493 11.88 -1.55 9.43
N SER A 494 11.44 -0.47 10.09
CA SER A 494 10.22 -0.47 10.93
C SER A 494 8.97 -0.82 10.14
N VAL A 495 8.98 -0.54 8.83
CA VAL A 495 7.92 -0.91 7.88
C VAL A 495 7.58 -2.40 7.97
N PHE A 496 8.59 -3.25 8.22
CA PHE A 496 8.44 -4.70 8.25
C PHE A 496 8.03 -5.27 9.61
N LEU A 497 8.02 -4.46 10.68
CA LEU A 497 7.73 -4.94 12.02
C LEU A 497 6.34 -5.62 12.12
N LYS A 498 5.34 -5.09 11.40
CA LYS A 498 4.00 -5.68 11.36
C LYS A 498 3.86 -6.87 10.41
N TYR A 499 4.82 -7.09 9.53
CA TYR A 499 4.77 -8.14 8.52
C TYR A 499 5.64 -9.36 8.86
N VAL A 500 6.47 -9.29 9.91
CA VAL A 500 7.47 -10.34 10.23
C VAL A 500 6.86 -11.73 10.25
N ASP A 501 5.80 -11.93 11.04
CA ASP A 501 5.18 -13.24 11.20
C ASP A 501 4.58 -13.70 9.86
N ARG A 502 3.88 -12.82 9.14
CA ARG A 502 3.30 -13.11 7.82
C ARG A 502 4.39 -13.50 6.81
N ILE A 503 5.54 -12.82 6.80
CA ILE A 503 6.66 -13.10 5.90
C ILE A 503 7.30 -14.47 6.21
N VAL A 504 7.48 -14.80 7.49
CA VAL A 504 8.17 -16.02 7.91
C VAL A 504 7.27 -17.25 7.84
N LEU A 505 5.98 -17.09 8.14
CA LEU A 505 5.00 -18.19 8.15
C LEU A 505 4.43 -18.50 6.77
N ASP A 506 4.60 -17.62 5.79
CA ASP A 506 4.13 -17.82 4.42
C ASP A 506 5.03 -18.79 3.63
N PRO A 507 4.50 -19.95 3.19
CA PRO A 507 5.26 -20.95 2.45
C PRO A 507 5.66 -20.50 1.03
N GLN A 508 4.99 -19.50 0.46
CA GLN A 508 5.30 -18.98 -0.88
C GLN A 508 6.52 -18.05 -0.87
N ILE A 509 6.94 -17.59 0.32
CA ILE A 509 8.08 -16.70 0.47
C ILE A 509 9.28 -17.51 0.94
N PRO A 510 10.44 -17.41 0.26
CA PRO A 510 11.62 -18.11 0.73
C PRO A 510 12.04 -17.56 2.10
N PRO A 511 12.42 -18.42 3.07
CA PRO A 511 12.89 -17.99 4.41
C PRO A 511 14.04 -16.97 4.40
N LYS A 512 14.79 -16.93 3.30
CA LYS A 512 15.87 -15.96 3.08
C LYS A 512 15.38 -14.53 2.84
N ALA A 513 14.11 -14.34 2.48
CA ALA A 513 13.54 -13.05 2.12
C ALA A 513 13.62 -12.04 3.28
N ILE A 514 13.30 -12.44 4.51
CA ILE A 514 13.36 -11.54 5.67
C ILE A 514 14.76 -10.94 5.87
N TRP A 515 15.81 -11.77 5.70
CA TRP A 515 17.19 -11.32 5.81
C TRP A 515 17.58 -10.38 4.68
N ARG A 516 17.10 -10.66 3.46
CA ARG A 516 17.32 -9.80 2.28
C ARG A 516 16.71 -8.42 2.48
N ILE A 517 15.48 -8.35 2.99
CA ILE A 517 14.73 -7.12 3.22
C ILE A 517 15.34 -6.29 4.36
N LEU A 518 15.86 -6.94 5.39
CA LEU A 518 16.57 -6.27 6.48
C LEU A 518 18.03 -5.93 6.14
N GLU A 519 18.47 -6.33 4.94
CA GLU A 519 19.85 -6.20 4.46
C GLU A 519 20.89 -6.90 5.34
N ILE A 520 20.48 -7.97 6.03
CA ILE A 520 21.31 -8.76 6.94
C ILE A 520 22.00 -9.87 6.14
N LYS A 521 23.32 -9.78 6.01
CA LYS A 521 24.15 -10.83 5.38
C LYS A 521 24.24 -12.05 6.30
N GLN A 522 24.56 -13.22 5.73
CA GLN A 522 24.74 -14.45 6.53
C GLN A 522 25.91 -14.30 7.53
N PHE A 523 25.63 -14.61 8.81
CA PHE A 523 26.62 -14.61 9.89
C PHE A 523 27.36 -15.95 10.02
N GLU A 524 26.77 -17.05 9.54
CA GLU A 524 27.30 -18.41 9.71
C GLU A 524 28.60 -18.66 8.92
N ASN A 525 28.77 -18.05 7.74
CA ASN A 525 29.88 -18.32 6.83
C ASN A 525 30.39 -17.01 6.19
N SER A 526 31.48 -16.39 6.66
CA SER A 526 32.44 -15.73 5.75
C SER A 526 33.69 -15.21 6.45
N GLN A 527 34.76 -15.19 5.66
CA GLN A 527 36.10 -14.63 5.89
C GLN A 527 36.14 -13.10 6.13
N THR A 528 35.01 -12.40 6.07
CA THR A 528 34.94 -10.96 6.39
C THR A 528 34.86 -10.76 7.89
N ALA A 529 35.63 -9.81 8.41
CA ALA A 529 35.71 -9.56 9.84
C ALA A 529 34.30 -9.30 10.41
N LEU A 530 33.96 -9.97 11.50
CA LEU A 530 32.69 -9.79 12.21
C LEU A 530 32.42 -8.30 12.51
N ARG A 531 33.49 -7.53 12.75
CA ARG A 531 33.47 -6.08 12.94
C ARG A 531 32.86 -5.33 11.75
N GLU A 532 33.30 -5.59 10.51
CA GLU A 532 32.75 -4.96 9.30
C GLU A 532 31.26 -5.27 9.07
N LYS A 533 30.82 -6.48 9.43
CA LYS A 533 29.39 -6.85 9.37
C LYS A 533 28.56 -6.10 10.40
N THR A 534 29.14 -5.86 11.57
CA THR A 534 28.45 -5.26 12.71
C THR A 534 28.37 -3.74 12.59
N ASP A 535 29.39 -3.10 12.02
CA ASP A 535 29.48 -1.65 11.90
C ASP A 535 28.32 -1.05 11.08
N ARG A 536 27.84 -1.76 10.05
CA ARG A 536 26.67 -1.34 9.24
C ARG A 536 25.33 -1.45 9.98
N HIS A 537 25.31 -2.17 11.09
CA HIS A 537 24.12 -2.41 11.89
C HIS A 537 24.23 -1.78 13.29
N ARG A 538 25.11 -0.79 13.47
CA ARG A 538 25.13 0.04 14.68
C ARG A 538 24.04 1.13 14.61
N GLY A 539 23.65 1.64 15.78
CA GLY A 539 22.71 2.74 15.93
C GLY A 539 21.23 2.33 15.89
N ALA A 540 20.34 3.32 15.77
CA ALA A 540 18.88 3.12 15.92
C ALA A 540 18.29 2.11 14.92
N TYR A 541 18.75 2.11 13.66
CA TYR A 541 18.30 1.12 12.69
C TYR A 541 18.81 -0.29 12.96
N GLY A 542 19.99 -0.42 13.59
CA GLY A 542 20.51 -1.69 14.10
C GLY A 542 19.59 -2.31 15.13
N GLU A 543 19.22 -1.51 16.13
CA GLU A 543 18.36 -1.91 17.24
C GLU A 543 16.95 -2.31 16.77
N LEU A 544 16.42 -1.57 15.80
CA LEU A 544 15.15 -1.88 15.16
C LEU A 544 15.22 -3.19 14.36
N ARG A 545 16.30 -3.43 13.60
CA ARG A 545 16.53 -4.72 12.93
C ARG A 545 16.64 -5.85 13.94
N ALA A 546 17.33 -5.65 15.07
CA ALA A 546 17.45 -6.66 16.14
C ALA A 546 16.09 -7.01 16.73
N SER A 547 15.22 -6.02 16.96
CA SER A 547 13.84 -6.22 17.43
C SER A 547 12.99 -7.02 16.44
N ILE A 548 13.13 -6.72 15.14
CA ILE A 548 12.45 -7.47 14.08
C ILE A 548 12.96 -8.91 14.00
N VAL A 549 14.28 -9.12 14.11
CA VAL A 549 14.91 -10.44 14.07
C VAL A 549 14.54 -11.28 15.29
N GLU A 550 14.39 -10.66 16.46
CA GLU A 550 13.88 -11.34 17.66
C GLU A 550 12.49 -11.90 17.41
N ARG A 551 11.56 -11.09 16.87
CA ARG A 551 10.22 -11.57 16.48
C ARG A 551 10.27 -12.65 15.39
N ALA A 552 11.15 -12.48 14.40
CA ALA A 552 11.33 -13.46 13.33
C ALA A 552 11.83 -14.81 13.87
N SER A 553 12.63 -14.81 14.94
CA SER A 553 13.15 -16.04 15.54
C SER A 553 12.04 -16.91 16.13
N ALA A 554 11.07 -16.30 16.79
CA ALA A 554 9.86 -16.99 17.28
C ALA A 554 9.05 -17.56 16.12
N ALA A 555 8.81 -16.76 15.08
CA ALA A 555 8.08 -17.22 13.88
C ALA A 555 8.78 -18.38 13.16
N PHE A 556 10.12 -18.36 13.06
CA PHE A 556 10.89 -19.45 12.46
C PHE A 556 10.82 -20.74 13.30
N ALA A 557 10.76 -20.61 14.63
CA ALA A 557 10.67 -21.77 15.51
C ALA A 557 9.31 -22.48 15.39
N THR A 558 8.24 -21.73 15.12
CA THR A 558 6.86 -22.26 15.03
C THR A 558 6.39 -22.56 13.60
N ALA A 559 7.14 -22.18 12.57
CA ALA A 559 6.73 -22.34 11.18
C ALA A 559 6.52 -23.83 10.79
N PRO A 560 5.29 -24.24 10.39
CA PRO A 560 4.97 -25.65 10.14
C PRO A 560 5.56 -26.17 8.83
N HIS A 561 5.68 -25.30 7.82
CA HIS A 561 6.17 -25.66 6.49
C HIS A 561 7.70 -25.77 6.42
N LEU A 562 8.44 -25.37 7.47
CA LEU A 562 9.90 -25.38 7.47
C LEU A 562 10.46 -26.70 8.01
N PRO A 563 11.39 -27.35 7.27
CA PRO A 563 12.15 -28.46 7.80
C PRO A 563 12.93 -28.03 9.05
N ASN A 564 13.03 -28.90 10.06
CA ASN A 564 13.70 -28.60 11.33
C ASN A 564 15.14 -28.07 11.14
N ARG A 565 15.85 -28.52 10.10
CA ARG A 565 17.18 -27.99 9.75
C ARG A 565 17.17 -26.53 9.30
N VAL A 566 16.15 -26.13 8.53
CA VAL A 566 16.00 -24.77 8.02
C VAL A 566 15.58 -23.82 9.14
N ALA A 567 14.61 -24.24 9.97
CA ALA A 567 14.22 -23.50 11.16
C ALA A 567 15.43 -23.25 12.08
N LEU A 568 16.21 -24.29 12.40
CA LEU A 568 17.39 -24.16 13.26
C LEU A 568 18.40 -23.17 12.72
N ARG A 569 18.64 -23.21 11.40
CA ARG A 569 19.58 -22.30 10.74
C ARG A 569 19.16 -20.84 10.91
N HIS A 570 17.88 -20.53 10.70
CA HIS A 570 17.40 -19.16 10.79
C HIS A 570 17.28 -18.65 12.24
N VAL A 571 16.89 -19.51 13.19
CA VAL A 571 16.91 -19.14 14.62
C VAL A 571 18.35 -18.95 15.11
N ALA A 572 19.30 -19.81 14.70
CA ALA A 572 20.72 -19.62 14.99
C ALA A 572 21.27 -18.33 14.37
N GLN A 573 20.91 -18.01 13.13
CA GLN A 573 21.27 -16.74 12.50
C GLN A 573 20.70 -15.55 13.30
N SER A 574 19.49 -15.65 13.82
CA SER A 574 18.86 -14.64 14.68
C SER A 574 19.69 -14.42 15.94
N PHE A 575 20.06 -15.52 16.63
CA PHE A 575 20.92 -15.50 17.80
C PHE A 575 22.25 -14.77 17.54
N TYR A 576 22.97 -15.14 16.47
CA TYR A 576 24.27 -14.52 16.17
C TYR A 576 24.15 -13.04 15.79
N PHE A 577 23.12 -12.68 15.02
CA PHE A 577 22.88 -11.29 14.64
C PHE A 577 22.58 -10.42 15.86
N ILE A 578 21.65 -10.86 16.72
CA ILE A 578 21.26 -10.09 17.91
C ILE A 578 22.45 -9.96 18.86
N ARG A 579 23.21 -11.03 19.08
CA ARG A 579 24.44 -10.99 19.88
C ARG A 579 25.45 -9.99 19.32
N ALA A 580 25.62 -9.93 18.00
CA ALA A 580 26.56 -9.00 17.38
C ALA A 580 26.11 -7.54 17.53
N VAL A 581 24.81 -7.26 17.42
CA VAL A 581 24.28 -5.88 17.48
C VAL A 581 24.11 -5.37 18.91
N ARG A 582 23.52 -6.18 19.81
CA ARG A 582 23.19 -5.79 21.19
C ARG A 582 24.25 -6.17 22.23
N GLY A 583 25.19 -7.05 21.87
CA GLY A 583 26.15 -7.64 22.83
C GLY A 583 25.56 -8.72 23.73
N HIS A 584 24.25 -8.69 24.00
CA HIS A 584 23.52 -9.73 24.73
C HIS A 584 22.39 -10.33 23.88
N VAL A 585 21.93 -11.52 24.25
CA VAL A 585 20.82 -12.22 23.57
C VAL A 585 19.62 -12.31 24.51
N PRO A 586 18.42 -11.87 24.07
CA PRO A 586 17.19 -12.05 24.84
C PRO A 586 16.88 -13.53 25.12
N SER A 587 16.30 -13.80 26.29
CA SER A 587 15.91 -15.16 26.70
C SER A 587 14.85 -15.78 25.77
N THR A 588 14.03 -14.95 25.11
CA THR A 588 13.07 -15.34 24.08
C THR A 588 13.75 -16.10 22.95
N VAL A 589 14.84 -15.58 22.40
CA VAL A 589 15.59 -16.21 21.29
C VAL A 589 16.26 -17.52 21.74
N ILE A 590 16.76 -17.59 22.98
CA ILE A 590 17.35 -18.82 23.52
C ILE A 590 16.27 -19.89 23.73
N ARG A 591 15.07 -19.49 24.16
CA ARG A 591 13.90 -20.37 24.23
C ARG A 591 13.48 -20.86 22.84
N ASP A 592 13.49 -19.99 21.82
CA ASP A 592 13.19 -20.38 20.44
C ASP A 592 14.21 -21.40 19.90
N LEU A 593 15.50 -21.22 20.22
CA LEU A 593 16.54 -22.22 19.94
C LEU A 593 16.25 -23.55 20.64
N TYR A 594 15.87 -23.51 21.91
CA TYR A 594 15.50 -24.71 22.67
C TYR A 594 14.36 -25.46 21.98
N HIS A 595 13.28 -24.75 21.60
CA HIS A 595 12.13 -25.35 20.91
C HIS A 595 12.55 -26.08 19.62
N VAL A 596 13.37 -25.46 18.79
CA VAL A 596 13.80 -26.07 17.52
C VAL A 596 14.77 -27.24 17.74
N VAL A 597 15.73 -27.10 18.66
CA VAL A 597 16.72 -28.15 18.94
C VAL A 597 16.07 -29.37 19.58
N THR A 598 15.04 -29.18 20.41
CA THR A 598 14.30 -30.26 21.09
C THR A 598 13.10 -30.78 20.29
N LYS A 599 12.75 -30.17 19.15
CA LYS A 599 11.63 -30.60 18.29
C LYS A 599 11.66 -32.09 17.96
N ASP A 600 12.83 -32.63 17.64
CA ASP A 600 12.99 -34.07 17.37
C ASP A 600 12.58 -34.92 18.60
N LEU A 601 12.92 -34.48 19.82
CA LEU A 601 12.56 -35.18 21.07
C LEU A 601 11.05 -35.13 21.33
N VAL A 602 10.42 -34.00 21.04
CA VAL A 602 8.95 -33.83 21.10
C VAL A 602 8.26 -34.77 20.13
N GLU A 603 8.79 -34.90 18.91
CA GLU A 603 8.33 -35.84 17.88
C GLU A 603 8.71 -37.31 18.16
N ARG A 604 9.10 -37.65 19.39
CA ARG A 604 9.51 -38.99 19.85
C ARG A 604 10.71 -39.59 19.09
N LYS A 605 11.54 -38.75 18.47
CA LYS A 605 12.81 -39.14 17.85
C LYS A 605 13.95 -38.96 18.85
N PRO A 606 15.08 -39.68 18.72
CA PRO A 606 16.17 -39.62 19.69
C PRO A 606 16.92 -38.27 19.77
N GLY A 607 16.62 -37.33 18.87
CA GLY A 607 17.29 -36.04 18.75
C GLY A 607 18.72 -36.13 18.22
N ARG A 608 19.22 -35.02 17.65
CA ARG A 608 20.58 -34.97 17.09
C ARG A 608 21.59 -34.50 18.15
N THR A 609 22.49 -35.40 18.56
CA THR A 609 23.49 -35.13 19.60
C THR A 609 24.31 -33.86 19.34
N ARG A 610 24.77 -33.63 18.09
CA ARG A 610 25.53 -32.42 17.75
C ARG A 610 24.76 -31.11 18.02
N ARG A 611 23.44 -31.09 17.75
CA ARG A 611 22.60 -29.91 17.99
C ARG A 611 22.39 -29.65 19.48
N LEU A 612 22.13 -30.72 20.24
CA LEU A 612 21.94 -30.63 21.69
C LEU A 612 23.22 -30.16 22.40
N LEU A 613 24.38 -30.70 22.02
CA LEU A 613 25.67 -30.27 22.58
C LEU A 613 25.99 -28.81 22.25
N TRP A 614 25.73 -28.39 21.01
CA TRP A 614 25.88 -26.98 20.61
C TRP A 614 24.93 -26.06 21.39
N PHE A 615 23.68 -26.46 21.59
CA PHE A 615 22.75 -25.69 22.42
C PHE A 615 23.22 -25.60 23.89
N LEU A 616 23.74 -26.70 24.45
CA LEU A 616 24.28 -26.69 25.81
C LEU A 616 25.49 -25.77 25.96
N SER A 617 26.34 -25.63 24.94
CA SER A 617 27.43 -24.65 24.98
C SER A 617 26.93 -23.21 24.96
N ILE A 618 25.80 -22.94 24.27
CA ILE A 618 25.11 -21.64 24.35
C ILE A 618 24.58 -21.40 25.77
N VAL A 619 23.87 -22.37 26.36
CA VAL A 619 23.34 -22.25 27.73
C VAL A 619 24.47 -22.04 28.74
N GLN A 620 25.59 -22.75 28.60
CA GLN A 620 26.77 -22.58 29.46
C GLN A 620 27.33 -21.18 29.37
N THR A 621 27.41 -20.62 28.16
CA THR A 621 27.94 -19.27 27.92
C THR A 621 27.02 -18.19 28.49
N HIS A 622 25.70 -18.36 28.41
CA HIS A 622 24.73 -17.33 28.79
C HIS A 622 24.19 -17.44 30.23
N TYR A 623 24.11 -18.65 30.78
CA TYR A 623 23.54 -18.93 32.10
C TYR A 623 24.51 -19.64 33.06
N GLY A 624 25.75 -19.90 32.62
CA GLY A 624 26.78 -20.53 33.42
C GLY A 624 26.77 -22.06 33.40
N GLN A 625 27.84 -22.63 33.95
CA GLN A 625 28.12 -24.07 33.93
C GLN A 625 27.03 -24.91 34.62
N GLN A 626 26.54 -24.45 35.77
CA GLN A 626 25.59 -25.20 36.58
C GLN A 626 24.24 -25.37 35.86
N VAL A 627 23.73 -24.31 35.24
CA VAL A 627 22.47 -24.35 34.46
C VAL A 627 22.62 -25.25 33.24
N ALA A 628 23.76 -25.18 32.54
CA ALA A 628 24.05 -26.07 31.41
C ALA A 628 24.12 -27.54 31.83
N TRP A 629 24.73 -27.85 32.98
CA TRP A 629 24.78 -29.20 33.53
C TRP A 629 23.37 -29.74 33.85
N ASN A 630 22.55 -28.94 34.53
CA ASN A 630 21.16 -29.30 34.83
C ASN A 630 20.35 -29.54 33.54
N CYS A 631 20.48 -28.65 32.56
CA CYS A 631 19.84 -28.82 31.25
C CYS A 631 20.29 -30.13 30.55
N ARG A 632 21.59 -30.45 30.63
CA ARG A 632 22.14 -31.71 30.09
C ARG A 632 21.54 -32.94 30.76
N LEU A 633 21.36 -32.93 32.08
CA LEU A 633 20.72 -34.02 32.82
C LEU A 633 19.26 -34.22 32.40
N VAL A 634 18.50 -33.14 32.26
CA VAL A 634 17.10 -33.19 31.80
C VAL A 634 17.02 -33.78 30.39
N LEU A 635 17.84 -33.29 29.45
CA LEU A 635 17.88 -33.81 28.07
C LEU A 635 18.30 -35.28 28.01
N ARG A 636 19.26 -35.71 28.85
CA ARG A 636 19.65 -37.12 28.96
C ARG A 636 18.49 -37.98 29.45
N THR A 637 17.83 -37.54 30.52
CA THR A 637 16.69 -38.25 31.11
C THR A 637 15.55 -38.42 30.10
N TRP A 638 15.22 -37.37 29.35
CA TRP A 638 14.21 -37.44 28.30
C TRP A 638 14.60 -38.44 27.20
N ARG A 639 15.86 -38.40 26.72
CA ARG A 639 16.35 -39.37 25.72
C ARG A 639 16.27 -40.81 26.24
N SER A 640 16.68 -41.08 27.48
CA SER A 640 16.60 -42.41 28.08
C SER A 640 15.15 -42.92 28.16
N ARG A 641 14.18 -42.05 28.49
CA ARG A 641 12.76 -42.41 28.48
C ARG A 641 12.29 -42.78 27.07
N LEU A 642 12.64 -41.99 26.05
CA LEU A 642 12.30 -42.30 24.66
C LEU A 642 12.91 -43.64 24.19
N THR A 643 14.16 -43.92 24.58
CA THR A 643 14.82 -45.20 24.26
C THR A 643 14.09 -46.38 24.90
N ARG A 644 13.65 -46.26 26.17
CA ARG A 644 12.85 -47.32 26.82
C ARG A 644 11.52 -47.56 26.10
N VAL A 645 10.83 -46.49 25.70
CA VAL A 645 9.57 -46.59 24.95
C VAL A 645 9.79 -47.29 23.61
N TRP A 646 10.84 -46.93 22.87
CA TRP A 646 11.19 -47.59 21.61
C TRP A 646 11.51 -49.08 21.78
N ILE A 647 12.28 -49.44 22.81
CA ILE A 647 12.58 -50.84 23.14
C ILE A 647 11.28 -51.60 23.47
N SER A 648 10.38 -51.00 24.27
CA SER A 648 9.10 -51.63 24.62
C SER A 648 8.14 -51.80 23.45
N MET A 649 8.28 -51.01 22.38
CA MET A 649 7.47 -51.11 21.16
C MET A 649 8.01 -52.14 20.15
N GLY A 650 9.03 -52.94 20.51
CA GLY A 650 9.54 -54.01 19.65
C GLY A 650 10.38 -53.54 18.46
N PHE A 651 10.74 -52.24 18.40
CA PHE A 651 11.74 -51.75 17.45
C PHE A 651 13.14 -52.15 17.93
N ASN A 652 13.46 -53.44 17.85
CA ASN A 652 14.83 -53.90 17.94
C ASN A 652 15.61 -53.28 16.78
N ARG A 653 16.67 -52.54 17.10
CA ARG A 653 17.60 -51.98 16.11
C ARG A 653 18.24 -53.12 15.34
N THR A 654 17.71 -53.42 14.16
CA THR A 654 18.51 -53.99 13.07
C THR A 654 19.08 -52.82 12.29
N GLU A 655 20.40 -52.63 12.45
CA GLU A 655 21.34 -51.72 11.75
C GLU A 655 21.35 -50.23 12.12
#